data_AF-A0A8J5TPB6-F1
#
_entry.id   AF-A0A8J5TPB6-F1
#
_cell.length_a   1.000
_cell.length_b   1.000
_cell.length_c   1.000
_cell.angle_alpha   90.00
_cell.angle_beta   90.00
_cell.angle_gamma   90.00
#
_symmetry.space_group_name_H-M   'P 1'
#
loop_
_entity.id
_entity.type
_entity.pdbx_description
1 polymer ?
#
loop_
_entity_poly.entity_id
_entity_poly.type
_entity_poly.pdbx_seq_one_letter_code
_entity_poly.pdbx_strand_id
1 'polypeptide(L)'
;MLINREQARTGNITDYPVPVPGLVGDNIPTTGDVHLYADPGTYFARKPILYADCEGMTGGENTPRGLAYRERIEGKKQKHPVRNKLKKPLSWANTPKMQSREYAVTTLFPRILYTFSDVVVFILREVRTFQTEVLQHLISWAAMSIDKSINQPNLPHIVVVINATETSIDDAQWDPDVATKALLDDYENSIYQVPALREVLARLEQGLGKKIRSTHELLLHYYSSVKIVRIPWKGRYMQIDDQVGKLYDVIISRCAKSYIYKEKIRMLLNAERLPQYVTAAYDHFSRQLDVPFDFAKEARRHTPLPKDFGGHILNLILLMYNTHDWHNINAGAFFQGLSLPIASCIMLAATRDNIQGTYSSLLMNTYHEPLKAAFTQFCDRWLRCSFQKDGYQCCNAQNTHGKGHQAYTGRVLAKGKYQSTFDIDLFFANWIDAIDKDIQVLDDILQTQVNRDERTLPTKHRRIMAEFYRVNGPAHRIKSHLTCLCCVRNIPGNILPCHHALCKDCVQAFGLGNGQGVFELHNCPLHPGGVRGIIELMILKAIEKKLGSYIPIQSFFDLIVGTSTGGIIALGLGVKQWNVDACINRFKGLCTQAFTSRGPPALRALTIVSRKSLYKTVPLENALQSAFGPDSLLYGKFKPESSMDIRVAVTSTHATQKKPVVLSNYNTEGKRDGLPYTFVRRQDPNKELKVWEAARATAAAPPYFKPFIQKDTMEAYTDGAINYNCPASIADYERRLLWEEVSDWPPDIMLSLGTGLSTPGKLPPDPRGHSRTKSPHLSERGGAGLRLMWWAANAIVEDQLDCEGIWKKHCAKATPPGRTHTAEDMRRNLRINVKFPKARPGLDDVKVMESMQQHTENTILEDPDVRGDIHEVAHKLVASCFYFGETGPGILDRAIGVYRCDGKTMYYFLS
;
A
#
# COMPACT_ATOMS: atom_id res chain seq x y z
N MET A 1 -52.46 -2.47 -3.71
CA MET A 1 -53.25 -1.25 -3.95
C MET A 1 -52.47 -0.23 -4.78
N LEU A 2 -51.27 0.19 -4.37
CA LEU A 2 -50.48 1.19 -5.14
C LEU A 2 -50.12 0.71 -6.56
N ILE A 3 -49.53 -0.49 -6.68
CA ILE A 3 -49.13 -1.07 -8.00
C ILE A 3 -50.33 -1.24 -8.95
N ASN A 4 -51.48 -1.71 -8.43
CA ASN A 4 -52.69 -1.91 -9.24
C ASN A 4 -53.35 -0.59 -9.70
N ARG A 5 -53.21 0.51 -8.94
CA ARG A 5 -53.83 1.80 -9.25
C ARG A 5 -53.29 2.40 -10.56
N GLU A 6 -51.98 2.34 -10.77
CA GLU A 6 -51.36 2.87 -12.01
C GLU A 6 -51.45 1.87 -13.18
N GLN A 7 -51.46 0.55 -12.92
CA GLN A 7 -51.83 -0.43 -13.96
C GLN A 7 -53.23 -0.16 -14.52
N ALA A 8 -54.18 0.22 -13.67
CA ALA A 8 -55.52 0.60 -14.10
C ALA A 8 -55.54 1.89 -14.94
N ARG A 9 -54.57 2.80 -14.75
CA ARG A 9 -54.48 4.08 -15.48
C ARG A 9 -53.72 3.99 -16.81
N THR A 10 -52.74 3.10 -16.91
CA THR A 10 -51.81 3.02 -18.06
C THR A 10 -52.31 2.18 -19.23
N GLY A 11 -53.46 1.50 -19.11
CA GLY A 11 -54.11 0.73 -20.19
C GLY A 11 -53.35 -0.52 -20.66
N ASN A 12 -52.05 -0.64 -20.35
CA ASN A 12 -51.22 -1.80 -20.61
C ASN A 12 -51.21 -2.72 -19.38
N ILE A 13 -51.99 -3.79 -19.43
CA ILE A 13 -51.93 -4.88 -18.45
C ILE A 13 -50.69 -5.73 -18.78
N THR A 14 -49.50 -5.24 -18.43
CA THR A 14 -48.29 -6.06 -18.41
C THR A 14 -48.24 -6.83 -17.08
N ASP A 15 -47.83 -8.11 -17.13
CA ASP A 15 -47.60 -9.02 -15.99
C ASP A 15 -46.47 -8.53 -15.06
N TYR A 16 -46.65 -7.39 -14.39
CA TYR A 16 -45.76 -7.00 -13.30
C TYR A 16 -46.04 -7.89 -12.09
N PRO A 17 -45.01 -8.51 -11.49
CA PRO A 17 -45.19 -9.29 -10.28
C PRO A 17 -45.71 -8.37 -9.17
N VAL A 18 -46.72 -8.84 -8.45
CA VAL A 18 -47.31 -8.14 -7.29
C VAL A 18 -47.13 -8.99 -6.02
N PRO A 19 -46.96 -8.35 -4.85
CA PRO A 19 -46.92 -9.08 -3.59
C PRO A 19 -48.25 -9.81 -3.34
N VAL A 20 -48.15 -10.97 -2.70
CA VAL A 20 -49.32 -11.80 -2.40
C VAL A 20 -50.16 -11.10 -1.31
N PRO A 21 -51.43 -10.75 -1.59
CA PRO A 21 -52.28 -10.11 -0.59
C PRO A 21 -52.62 -11.09 0.54
N GLY A 22 -52.64 -10.58 1.77
CA GLY A 22 -53.03 -11.36 2.95
C GLY A 22 -54.53 -11.56 3.05
N LEU A 23 -54.92 -12.66 3.70
CA LEU A 23 -56.29 -12.88 4.12
C LEU A 23 -56.60 -11.98 5.32
N VAL A 24 -57.80 -11.39 5.34
CA VAL A 24 -58.21 -10.51 6.43
C VAL A 24 -58.32 -11.32 7.73
N GLY A 25 -57.49 -10.98 8.72
CA GLY A 25 -57.50 -11.62 10.05
C GLY A 25 -56.50 -12.77 10.22
N ASP A 26 -55.66 -13.04 9.21
CA ASP A 26 -54.58 -14.01 9.32
C ASP A 26 -53.28 -13.34 9.84
N ASN A 27 -52.56 -14.03 10.73
CA ASN A 27 -51.30 -13.57 11.33
C ASN A 27 -50.07 -14.19 10.66
N ILE A 28 -50.25 -15.03 9.63
CA ILE A 28 -49.14 -15.63 8.88
C ILE A 28 -48.61 -14.62 7.84
N PRO A 29 -47.30 -14.31 7.83
CA PRO A 29 -46.70 -13.48 6.78
C PRO A 29 -46.98 -14.03 5.38
N THR A 30 -47.35 -13.14 4.46
CA THR A 30 -47.71 -13.53 3.09
C THR A 30 -46.48 -13.73 2.23
N THR A 31 -45.55 -12.79 2.28
CA THR A 31 -44.28 -12.80 1.56
C THR A 31 -43.21 -13.32 2.49
N GLY A 32 -42.45 -14.34 2.06
CA GLY A 32 -41.22 -14.78 2.73
C GLY A 32 -40.00 -14.10 2.12
N ASP A 33 -38.91 -13.97 2.86
CA ASP A 33 -37.69 -13.25 2.44
C ASP A 33 -37.96 -11.74 2.17
N VAL A 34 -37.03 -11.09 1.45
CA VAL A 34 -37.18 -9.70 0.99
C VAL A 34 -37.31 -9.70 -0.53
N HIS A 35 -38.40 -9.11 -1.02
CA HIS A 35 -38.72 -9.02 -2.44
C HIS A 35 -38.79 -7.56 -2.90
N LEU A 36 -38.28 -7.29 -4.10
CA LEU A 36 -38.38 -5.97 -4.74
C LEU A 36 -39.37 -6.04 -5.90
N TYR A 37 -40.36 -5.15 -5.87
CA TYR A 37 -41.37 -4.99 -6.92
C TYR A 37 -41.19 -3.63 -7.58
N ALA A 38 -41.21 -3.59 -8.90
CA ALA A 38 -41.16 -2.32 -9.61
C ALA A 38 -42.54 -1.66 -9.64
N ASP A 39 -42.55 -0.34 -9.48
CA ASP A 39 -43.74 0.46 -9.72
C ASP A 39 -44.02 0.56 -11.24
N PRO A 40 -45.19 0.14 -11.73
CA PRO A 40 -45.51 0.13 -13.16
C PRO A 40 -45.51 1.52 -13.79
N GLY A 41 -45.95 2.55 -13.05
CA GLY A 41 -46.04 3.93 -13.55
C GLY A 41 -44.68 4.59 -13.74
N THR A 42 -43.68 4.19 -12.96
CA THR A 42 -42.33 4.77 -12.99
C THR A 42 -41.27 3.81 -13.53
N TYR A 43 -41.60 2.57 -13.87
CA TYR A 43 -40.63 1.54 -14.32
C TYR A 43 -39.75 2.00 -15.49
N PHE A 44 -40.36 2.60 -16.52
CA PHE A 44 -39.64 3.13 -17.69
C PHE A 44 -39.14 4.57 -17.51
N ALA A 45 -39.43 5.21 -16.37
CA ALA A 45 -38.94 6.54 -16.08
C ALA A 45 -37.45 6.52 -15.76
N ARG A 46 -36.78 7.67 -15.88
CA ARG A 46 -35.36 7.82 -15.47
C ARG A 46 -35.13 7.55 -13.98
N LYS A 47 -36.18 7.56 -13.16
CA LYS A 47 -36.15 7.39 -11.70
C LYS A 47 -37.24 6.40 -11.28
N PRO A 48 -37.04 5.09 -11.52
CA PRO A 48 -38.05 4.09 -11.17
C PRO A 48 -38.18 3.95 -9.66
N ILE A 49 -39.42 3.80 -9.18
CA ILE A 49 -39.72 3.49 -7.79
C ILE A 49 -39.76 1.98 -7.62
N LEU A 50 -39.09 1.49 -6.58
CA LEU A 50 -39.06 0.07 -6.22
C LEU A 50 -39.67 -0.08 -4.82
N TYR A 51 -40.62 -0.98 -4.68
CA TYR A 51 -41.23 -1.35 -3.41
C TYR A 51 -40.56 -2.60 -2.86
N ALA A 52 -39.95 -2.47 -1.67
CA ALA A 52 -39.44 -3.62 -0.93
C ALA A 52 -40.55 -4.17 -0.02
N ASP A 53 -40.85 -5.45 -0.17
CA ASP A 53 -41.79 -6.19 0.68
C ASP A 53 -41.01 -7.26 1.47
N CYS A 54 -41.43 -7.50 2.71
CA CYS A 54 -40.79 -8.48 3.59
C CYS A 54 -41.77 -9.00 4.65
N GLU A 55 -41.34 -9.98 5.43
CA GLU A 55 -42.13 -10.66 6.49
C GLU A 55 -42.56 -9.77 7.67
N GLY A 56 -42.32 -8.47 7.61
CA GLY A 56 -42.65 -7.50 8.66
C GLY A 56 -41.54 -7.34 9.70
N MET A 57 -41.82 -6.54 10.75
CA MET A 57 -40.81 -6.15 11.76
C MET A 57 -40.65 -7.13 12.93
N THR A 58 -41.58 -8.07 13.10
CA THR A 58 -41.57 -9.02 14.22
C THR A 58 -41.02 -10.38 13.85
N GLY A 59 -41.21 -10.84 12.59
CA GLY A 59 -40.71 -12.14 12.10
C GLY A 59 -41.29 -13.34 12.86
N GLY A 60 -42.08 -14.19 12.20
CA GLY A 60 -42.59 -15.42 12.83
C GLY A 60 -41.73 -16.64 12.49
N GLU A 61 -41.78 -17.69 13.33
CA GLU A 61 -41.24 -19.01 12.97
C GLU A 61 -42.18 -19.77 12.00
N ASN A 62 -43.44 -19.33 11.89
CA ASN A 62 -44.38 -19.87 10.90
C ASN A 62 -43.87 -19.58 9.49
N THR A 63 -43.83 -20.62 8.65
CA THR A 63 -43.38 -20.49 7.26
C THR A 63 -44.34 -19.56 6.48
N PRO A 64 -43.85 -18.46 5.87
CA PRO A 64 -44.68 -17.55 5.11
C PRO A 64 -45.37 -18.26 3.94
N ARG A 65 -46.59 -17.82 3.61
CA ARG A 65 -47.42 -18.45 2.58
C ARG A 65 -46.71 -18.53 1.22
N GLY A 66 -46.03 -17.46 0.82
CA GLY A 66 -45.27 -17.39 -0.42
C GLY A 66 -44.08 -18.36 -0.46
N LEU A 67 -43.39 -18.55 0.67
CA LEU A 67 -42.28 -19.51 0.76
C LEU A 67 -42.78 -20.95 0.73
N ALA A 68 -43.84 -21.27 1.50
CA ALA A 68 -44.44 -22.60 1.51
C ALA A 68 -44.96 -22.99 0.11
N TYR A 69 -45.57 -22.05 -0.62
CA TYR A 69 -45.99 -22.26 -2.01
C TYR A 69 -44.80 -22.52 -2.94
N ARG A 70 -43.71 -21.76 -2.78
CA ARG A 70 -42.49 -21.91 -3.58
C ARG A 70 -41.82 -23.25 -3.33
N GLU A 71 -41.67 -23.68 -2.07
CA GLU A 71 -41.12 -25.00 -1.72
C GLU A 71 -41.98 -26.13 -2.31
N ARG A 72 -43.30 -25.99 -2.30
CA ARG A 72 -44.24 -26.95 -2.92
C ARG A 72 -44.10 -27.03 -4.45
N ILE A 73 -43.73 -25.93 -5.12
CA ILE A 73 -43.48 -25.90 -6.58
C ILE A 73 -42.07 -26.39 -6.91
N GLU A 74 -41.03 -25.92 -6.22
CA GLU A 74 -39.63 -26.36 -6.41
C GLU A 74 -39.51 -27.87 -6.13
N GLY A 75 -40.27 -28.42 -5.19
CA GLY A 75 -40.36 -29.86 -4.95
C GLY A 75 -41.05 -30.66 -6.07
N LYS A 76 -41.82 -30.01 -6.97
CA LYS A 76 -42.55 -30.65 -8.09
C LYS A 76 -41.90 -30.46 -9.46
N LYS A 77 -41.02 -29.45 -9.64
CA LYS A 77 -40.35 -29.16 -10.92
C LYS A 77 -38.83 -29.22 -10.75
N GLN A 78 -38.20 -30.29 -11.26
CA GLN A 78 -36.74 -30.48 -11.26
C GLN A 78 -35.97 -29.62 -12.29
N LYS A 79 -36.57 -28.58 -12.89
CA LYS A 79 -35.94 -27.83 -13.99
C LYS A 79 -36.04 -26.33 -13.78
N HIS A 80 -34.87 -25.69 -13.92
CA HIS A 80 -34.52 -24.28 -13.69
C HIS A 80 -34.17 -23.95 -12.23
N PRO A 81 -32.99 -24.42 -11.75
CA PRO A 81 -32.38 -23.76 -10.61
C PRO A 81 -32.26 -22.27 -10.95
N VAL A 82 -32.67 -21.40 -10.03
CA VAL A 82 -32.33 -19.97 -10.09
C VAL A 82 -30.83 -19.89 -10.38
N ARG A 83 -30.47 -19.49 -11.60
CA ARG A 83 -29.06 -19.33 -12.00
C ARG A 83 -28.47 -18.29 -11.03
N ASN A 84 -27.46 -18.71 -10.25
CA ASN A 84 -26.76 -17.93 -9.23
C ASN A 84 -27.37 -17.90 -7.81
N LYS A 85 -27.73 -19.06 -7.23
CA LYS A 85 -27.90 -19.16 -5.76
C LYS A 85 -26.51 -19.12 -5.07
N LEU A 86 -26.15 -17.96 -4.51
CA LEU A 86 -24.98 -17.82 -3.63
C LEU A 86 -25.43 -18.10 -2.19
N LYS A 87 -25.04 -19.26 -1.65
CA LYS A 87 -25.24 -19.58 -0.23
C LYS A 87 -24.09 -18.98 0.58
N LYS A 88 -24.40 -18.13 1.56
CA LYS A 88 -23.41 -17.54 2.46
C LYS A 88 -23.72 -17.94 3.90
N PRO A 89 -22.74 -18.43 4.67
CA PRO A 89 -22.95 -18.78 6.07
C PRO A 89 -23.12 -17.51 6.92
N LEU A 90 -24.04 -17.56 7.88
CA LEU A 90 -24.20 -16.55 8.93
C LEU A 90 -23.24 -16.90 10.07
N SER A 91 -22.15 -16.14 10.22
CA SER A 91 -21.08 -16.46 11.19
C SER A 91 -21.54 -16.29 12.64
N TRP A 92 -22.53 -15.43 12.88
CA TRP A 92 -23.11 -15.18 14.20
C TRP A 92 -24.25 -16.14 14.57
N ALA A 93 -24.74 -16.97 13.65
CA ALA A 93 -25.84 -17.93 13.92
C ALA A 93 -25.32 -19.20 14.63
N ASN A 94 -24.69 -19.01 15.80
CA ASN A 94 -24.00 -20.07 16.54
C ASN A 94 -24.82 -20.67 17.70
N THR A 95 -25.96 -20.08 18.04
CA THR A 95 -26.90 -20.59 19.06
C THR A 95 -28.25 -20.92 18.41
N PRO A 96 -29.04 -21.85 18.97
CA PRO A 96 -30.36 -22.18 18.44
C PRO A 96 -31.28 -20.96 18.28
N LYS A 97 -31.21 -20.01 19.23
CA LYS A 97 -31.95 -18.74 19.14
C LYS A 97 -31.48 -17.87 17.97
N MET A 98 -30.17 -17.78 17.72
CA MET A 98 -29.63 -16.98 16.61
C MET A 98 -29.80 -17.68 15.25
N GLN A 99 -30.04 -18.98 15.23
CA GLN A 99 -30.38 -19.74 14.02
C GLN A 99 -31.85 -19.63 13.63
N SER A 100 -32.68 -19.08 14.52
CA SER A 100 -34.12 -18.93 14.29
C SER A 100 -34.41 -17.90 13.19
N ARG A 101 -35.51 -18.12 12.46
CA ARG A 101 -35.94 -17.21 11.39
C ARG A 101 -36.33 -15.85 11.98
N GLU A 102 -37.04 -15.87 13.11
CA GLU A 102 -37.42 -14.68 13.85
C GLU A 102 -36.19 -13.81 14.18
N TYR A 103 -35.10 -14.42 14.66
CA TYR A 103 -33.88 -13.67 14.98
C TYR A 103 -33.26 -13.05 13.73
N ALA A 104 -33.19 -13.78 12.61
CA ALA A 104 -32.67 -13.23 11.35
C ALA A 104 -33.52 -12.07 10.84
N VAL A 105 -34.85 -12.20 10.84
CA VAL A 105 -35.78 -11.15 10.39
C VAL A 105 -35.71 -9.93 11.31
N THR A 106 -35.68 -10.11 12.62
CA THR A 106 -35.68 -9.00 13.60
C THR A 106 -34.33 -8.30 13.72
N THR A 107 -33.22 -8.93 13.30
CA THR A 107 -31.87 -8.34 13.43
C THR A 107 -31.23 -7.95 12.11
N LEU A 108 -31.26 -8.81 11.09
CA LEU A 108 -30.56 -8.59 9.83
C LEU A 108 -31.35 -7.68 8.89
N PHE A 109 -32.65 -7.92 8.71
CA PHE A 109 -33.47 -7.15 7.76
C PHE A 109 -33.53 -5.66 8.09
N PRO A 110 -33.72 -5.22 9.36
CA PRO A 110 -33.69 -3.81 9.72
C PRO A 110 -32.42 -3.11 9.26
N ARG A 111 -31.25 -3.71 9.54
CA ARG A 111 -29.93 -3.15 9.22
C ARG A 111 -29.69 -2.97 7.73
N ILE A 112 -30.43 -3.68 6.87
CA ILE A 112 -30.36 -3.53 5.41
C ILE A 112 -31.47 -2.59 4.95
N LEU A 113 -32.72 -2.91 5.26
CA LEU A 113 -33.89 -2.19 4.77
C LEU A 113 -33.92 -0.74 5.25
N TYR A 114 -33.69 -0.48 6.53
CA TYR A 114 -33.63 0.89 7.06
C TYR A 114 -32.50 1.69 6.41
N THR A 115 -31.36 1.04 6.21
CA THR A 115 -30.12 1.69 5.75
C THR A 115 -30.15 2.05 4.26
N PHE A 116 -30.87 1.29 3.43
CA PHE A 116 -30.97 1.53 1.99
C PHE A 116 -32.30 2.16 1.53
N SER A 117 -33.33 2.22 2.37
CA SER A 117 -34.63 2.80 2.01
C SER A 117 -34.60 4.33 1.94
N ASP A 118 -35.28 4.88 0.93
CA ASP A 118 -35.60 6.31 0.88
C ASP A 118 -36.82 6.66 1.74
N VAL A 119 -37.82 5.78 1.70
CA VAL A 119 -39.09 5.93 2.42
C VAL A 119 -39.44 4.60 3.05
N VAL A 120 -39.83 4.64 4.32
CA VAL A 120 -40.37 3.52 5.07
C VAL A 120 -41.86 3.79 5.27
N VAL A 121 -42.70 2.88 4.78
CA VAL A 121 -44.15 2.99 4.92
C VAL A 121 -44.60 2.02 6.01
N PHE A 122 -45.21 2.56 7.05
CA PHE A 122 -45.72 1.77 8.17
C PHE A 122 -47.24 1.82 8.20
N ILE A 123 -47.89 0.66 8.24
CA ILE A 123 -49.36 0.56 8.14
C ILE A 123 -49.95 0.25 9.51
N LEU A 124 -50.95 1.04 9.89
CA LEU A 124 -51.73 0.93 11.10
C LEU A 124 -53.19 0.67 10.78
N ARG A 125 -53.89 -0.06 11.65
CA ARG A 125 -55.36 -0.15 11.58
C ARG A 125 -56.05 0.78 12.57
N GLU A 126 -55.47 0.97 13.74
CA GLU A 126 -56.10 1.75 14.80
C GLU A 126 -55.11 2.78 15.35
N VAL A 127 -55.59 4.01 15.55
CA VAL A 127 -54.75 5.12 16.02
C VAL A 127 -54.33 4.91 17.48
N ARG A 128 -55.19 4.27 18.28
CA ARG A 128 -54.97 4.07 19.72
C ARG A 128 -53.73 3.21 20.01
N THR A 129 -53.36 2.31 19.11
CA THR A 129 -52.17 1.46 19.24
C THR A 129 -50.88 2.18 18.84
N PHE A 130 -50.96 3.44 18.37
CA PHE A 130 -49.80 4.23 18.00
C PHE A 130 -48.79 4.36 19.15
N GLN A 131 -49.28 4.59 20.37
CA GLN A 131 -48.43 4.72 21.55
C GLN A 131 -47.79 3.39 21.98
N THR A 132 -48.56 2.31 22.03
CA THR A 132 -48.13 1.05 22.65
C THR A 132 -47.34 0.15 21.70
N GLU A 133 -47.74 0.06 20.44
CA GLU A 133 -47.12 -0.88 19.49
C GLU A 133 -46.21 -0.14 18.51
N VAL A 134 -46.71 0.92 17.90
CA VAL A 134 -46.05 1.55 16.75
C VAL A 134 -44.80 2.30 17.16
N LEU A 135 -44.93 3.17 18.17
CA LEU A 135 -43.81 3.98 18.60
C LEU A 135 -42.67 3.09 19.10
N GLN A 136 -42.98 2.00 19.81
CA GLN A 136 -41.97 1.02 20.23
C GLN A 136 -41.32 0.32 19.02
N HIS A 137 -42.09 -0.19 18.06
CA HIS A 137 -41.55 -0.90 16.90
C HIS A 137 -40.74 0.00 15.97
N LEU A 138 -41.24 1.21 15.67
CA LEU A 138 -40.55 2.18 14.82
C LEU A 138 -39.22 2.63 15.41
N ILE A 139 -39.18 2.87 16.73
CA ILE A 139 -37.96 3.31 17.41
C ILE A 139 -37.00 2.14 17.60
N SER A 140 -37.47 0.96 18.00
CA SER A 140 -36.59 -0.22 18.15
C SER A 140 -35.95 -0.61 16.83
N TRP A 141 -36.73 -0.66 15.74
CA TRP A 141 -36.23 -0.98 14.39
C TRP A 141 -35.18 0.02 13.90
N ALA A 142 -35.44 1.33 14.10
CA ALA A 142 -34.48 2.36 13.73
C ALA A 142 -33.25 2.37 14.65
N ALA A 143 -33.42 2.21 15.96
CA ALA A 143 -32.32 2.17 16.93
C ALA A 143 -31.37 0.99 16.70
N MET A 144 -31.90 -0.15 16.25
CA MET A 144 -31.10 -1.32 15.88
C MET A 144 -30.25 -1.10 14.63
N SER A 145 -30.53 -0.06 13.84
CA SER A 145 -29.94 0.16 12.51
C SER A 145 -29.12 1.45 12.43
N ILE A 146 -29.50 2.50 13.17
CA ILE A 146 -28.88 3.81 13.05
C ILE A 146 -27.41 3.81 13.49
N ASP A 147 -27.10 3.13 14.60
CA ASP A 147 -25.74 2.97 15.14
C ASP A 147 -24.97 1.89 14.37
N LYS A 148 -25.62 1.15 13.47
CA LYS A 148 -24.99 0.08 12.67
C LYS A 148 -24.62 0.55 11.27
N SER A 149 -24.61 1.86 11.03
CA SER A 149 -24.14 2.45 9.78
C SER A 149 -23.43 3.79 10.01
N ILE A 150 -22.24 3.92 9.41
CA ILE A 150 -21.40 5.14 9.40
C ILE A 150 -21.37 5.69 7.97
N ASN A 151 -21.25 7.01 7.84
CA ASN A 151 -21.25 7.70 6.56
C ASN A 151 -22.50 7.44 5.70
N GLN A 152 -23.64 7.12 6.33
CA GLN A 152 -24.89 6.87 5.61
C GLN A 152 -25.32 8.14 4.85
N PRO A 153 -25.68 8.05 3.56
CA PRO A 153 -26.02 9.21 2.74
C PRO A 153 -27.18 10.02 3.31
N ASN A 154 -28.27 9.35 3.70
CA ASN A 154 -29.48 10.00 4.22
C ASN A 154 -30.22 9.03 5.14
N LEU A 155 -30.94 9.55 6.14
CA LEU A 155 -31.90 8.76 6.91
C LEU A 155 -33.19 8.57 6.09
N PRO A 156 -33.90 7.44 6.24
CA PRO A 156 -35.18 7.26 5.56
C PRO A 156 -36.21 8.28 6.03
N HIS A 157 -37.12 8.65 5.14
CA HIS A 157 -38.37 9.31 5.50
C HIS A 157 -39.36 8.26 6.00
N ILE A 158 -40.23 8.61 6.95
CA ILE A 158 -41.29 7.72 7.41
C ILE A 158 -42.68 8.23 7.03
N VAL A 159 -43.50 7.33 6.49
CA VAL A 159 -44.91 7.56 6.16
C VAL A 159 -45.74 6.56 6.96
N VAL A 160 -46.55 7.05 7.90
CA VAL A 160 -47.46 6.23 8.70
C VAL A 160 -48.84 6.29 8.06
N VAL A 161 -49.35 5.13 7.65
CA VAL A 161 -50.66 4.99 7.01
C VAL A 161 -51.65 4.46 8.04
N ILE A 162 -52.63 5.27 8.42
CA ILE A 162 -53.74 4.84 9.28
C ILE A 162 -54.84 4.28 8.38
N ASN A 163 -54.75 2.99 8.11
CA ASN A 163 -55.73 2.23 7.35
C ASN A 163 -57.02 2.03 8.17
N ALA A 164 -58.17 1.94 7.50
CA ALA A 164 -59.49 1.79 8.12
C ALA A 164 -59.89 2.93 9.07
N THR A 165 -59.51 4.17 8.77
CA THR A 165 -59.94 5.36 9.53
C THR A 165 -61.47 5.55 9.43
N GLU A 166 -62.11 5.88 10.56
CA GLU A 166 -63.53 6.23 10.60
C GLU A 166 -63.81 7.53 9.85
N THR A 167 -64.96 7.63 9.20
CA THR A 167 -65.35 8.81 8.41
C THR A 167 -65.88 9.98 9.26
N SER A 168 -65.95 9.81 10.58
CA SER A 168 -66.45 10.79 11.56
C SER A 168 -65.42 11.85 11.98
N ILE A 169 -64.21 11.80 11.42
CA ILE A 169 -63.14 12.75 11.72
C ILE A 169 -63.36 14.09 11.00
N ASP A 170 -62.73 15.14 11.53
CA ASP A 170 -62.65 16.45 10.86
C ASP A 170 -62.10 16.31 9.44
N ASP A 171 -62.80 16.91 8.47
CA ASP A 171 -62.44 16.83 7.05
C ASP A 171 -61.04 17.40 6.77
N ALA A 172 -60.56 18.36 7.58
CA ALA A 172 -59.20 18.88 7.47
C ALA A 172 -58.14 17.80 7.74
N GLN A 173 -58.45 16.76 8.53
CA GLN A 173 -57.52 15.67 8.85
C GLN A 173 -57.35 14.66 7.70
N TRP A 174 -58.07 14.79 6.58
CA TRP A 174 -57.76 14.05 5.35
C TRP A 174 -56.59 14.66 4.56
N ASP A 175 -56.11 15.84 4.96
CA ASP A 175 -54.86 16.38 4.49
C ASP A 175 -53.66 15.78 5.26
N PRO A 176 -52.63 15.23 4.58
CA PRO A 176 -51.49 14.62 5.26
C PRO A 176 -50.72 15.56 6.19
N ASP A 177 -50.64 16.86 5.90
CA ASP A 177 -49.90 17.80 6.74
C ASP A 177 -50.66 18.10 8.03
N VAL A 178 -51.98 18.31 7.94
CA VAL A 178 -52.87 18.49 9.10
C VAL A 178 -52.92 17.22 9.95
N ALA A 179 -53.10 16.05 9.33
CA ALA A 179 -53.10 14.77 10.03
C ALA A 179 -51.78 14.50 10.76
N THR A 180 -50.66 14.90 10.15
CA THR A 180 -49.34 14.76 10.75
C THR A 180 -49.22 15.58 12.02
N LYS A 181 -49.64 16.85 11.95
CA LYS A 181 -49.57 17.76 13.10
C LYS A 181 -50.49 17.28 14.21
N ALA A 182 -51.76 16.99 13.90
CA ALA A 182 -52.75 16.55 14.89
C ALA A 182 -52.27 15.31 15.68
N LEU A 183 -51.78 14.27 15.00
CA LEU A 183 -51.31 13.06 15.70
C LEU A 183 -50.06 13.32 16.56
N LEU A 184 -49.11 14.12 16.08
CA LEU A 184 -47.89 14.41 16.83
C LEU A 184 -48.15 15.29 18.06
N ASP A 185 -49.15 16.17 17.99
CA ASP A 185 -49.63 16.99 19.09
C ASP A 185 -50.37 16.12 20.12
N ASP A 186 -51.30 15.25 19.67
CA ASP A 186 -52.07 14.33 20.53
C ASP A 186 -51.17 13.38 21.34
N TYR A 187 -50.07 12.93 20.73
CA TYR A 187 -49.13 11.97 21.32
C TYR A 187 -47.80 12.63 21.71
N GLU A 188 -47.76 13.95 21.94
CA GLU A 188 -46.50 14.69 22.17
C GLU A 188 -45.68 14.10 23.33
N ASN A 189 -46.35 13.70 24.42
CA ASN A 189 -45.74 13.21 25.66
C ASN A 189 -45.69 11.68 25.78
N SER A 190 -46.10 10.94 24.75
CA SER A 190 -46.19 9.47 24.80
C SER A 190 -44.83 8.79 25.03
N ILE A 191 -43.73 9.45 24.68
CA ILE A 191 -42.37 8.95 24.94
C ILE A 191 -42.09 8.66 26.43
N TYR A 192 -42.74 9.36 27.37
CA TYR A 192 -42.57 9.14 28.81
C TYR A 192 -43.46 8.02 29.35
N GLN A 193 -44.53 7.71 28.63
CA GLN A 193 -45.56 6.76 29.03
C GLN A 193 -45.24 5.32 28.59
N VAL A 194 -44.39 5.14 27.57
CA VAL A 194 -43.96 3.82 27.09
C VAL A 194 -42.73 3.33 27.86
N PRO A 195 -42.81 2.27 28.69
CA PRO A 195 -41.70 1.82 29.52
C PRO A 195 -40.46 1.42 28.72
N ALA A 196 -40.65 0.78 27.56
CA ALA A 196 -39.57 0.33 26.68
C ALA A 196 -38.72 1.48 26.11
N LEU A 197 -39.26 2.71 26.07
CA LEU A 197 -38.54 3.88 25.56
C LEU A 197 -37.71 4.59 26.65
N ARG A 198 -37.94 4.30 27.94
CA ARG A 198 -37.20 4.95 29.04
C ARG A 198 -35.70 4.70 28.94
N GLU A 199 -35.30 3.47 28.62
CA GLU A 199 -33.88 3.12 28.45
C GLU A 199 -33.27 3.83 27.23
N VAL A 200 -34.04 3.96 26.14
CA VAL A 200 -33.62 4.67 24.93
C VAL A 200 -33.42 6.16 25.24
N LEU A 201 -34.37 6.80 25.93
CA LEU A 201 -34.28 8.21 26.32
C LEU A 201 -33.11 8.46 27.28
N ALA A 202 -32.92 7.61 28.29
CA ALA A 202 -31.80 7.73 29.23
C ALA A 202 -30.45 7.59 28.51
N ARG A 203 -30.33 6.66 27.57
CA ARG A 203 -29.13 6.47 26.75
C ARG A 203 -28.85 7.68 25.85
N LEU A 204 -29.90 8.26 25.26
CA LEU A 204 -29.80 9.47 24.43
C LEU A 204 -29.42 10.70 25.28
N GLU A 205 -30.01 10.87 26.46
CA GLU A 205 -29.70 12.00 27.36
C GLU A 205 -28.28 11.91 27.90
N GLN A 206 -27.86 10.75 28.41
CA GLN A 206 -26.51 10.51 28.92
C GLN A 206 -25.43 10.56 27.82
N GLY A 207 -25.75 10.11 26.60
CA GLY A 207 -24.77 10.07 25.50
C GLY A 207 -24.64 11.37 24.71
N LEU A 208 -25.77 11.98 24.33
CA LEU A 208 -25.78 13.14 23.45
C LEU A 208 -25.76 14.46 24.22
N GLY A 209 -26.06 14.44 25.53
CA GLY A 209 -26.29 15.67 26.31
C GLY A 209 -27.53 16.43 25.82
N LYS A 210 -28.44 15.77 25.10
CA LYS A 210 -29.65 16.36 24.53
C LYS A 210 -30.88 15.68 25.13
N LYS A 211 -31.68 16.46 25.85
CA LYS A 211 -32.96 16.03 26.39
C LYS A 211 -34.02 16.08 25.29
N ILE A 212 -34.51 14.92 24.86
CA ILE A 212 -35.61 14.82 23.90
C ILE A 212 -36.91 15.12 24.65
N ARG A 213 -37.67 16.12 24.18
CA ARG A 213 -38.83 16.64 24.92
C ARG A 213 -40.16 16.10 24.42
N SER A 214 -40.24 15.69 23.15
CA SER A 214 -41.48 15.23 22.53
C SER A 214 -41.29 14.02 21.61
N THR A 215 -42.40 13.35 21.31
CA THR A 215 -42.47 12.25 20.32
C THR A 215 -41.99 12.69 18.94
N HIS A 216 -42.31 13.92 18.53
CA HIS A 216 -41.84 14.46 17.25
C HIS A 216 -40.32 14.60 17.19
N GLU A 217 -39.69 15.11 18.25
CA GLU A 217 -38.22 15.21 18.33
C GLU A 217 -37.54 13.83 18.31
N LEU A 218 -38.14 12.83 18.96
CA LEU A 218 -37.64 11.46 18.95
C LEU A 218 -37.71 10.86 17.54
N LEU A 219 -38.83 11.02 16.83
CA LEU A 219 -38.95 10.51 15.46
C LEU A 219 -37.98 11.20 14.50
N LEU A 220 -37.78 12.52 14.62
CA LEU A 220 -36.77 13.27 13.84
C LEU A 220 -35.32 12.98 14.28
N HIS A 221 -35.11 12.23 15.35
CA HIS A 221 -33.81 11.65 15.65
C HIS A 221 -33.49 10.49 14.70
N TYR A 222 -34.49 9.66 14.40
CA TYR A 222 -34.35 8.43 13.63
C TYR A 222 -34.76 8.54 12.17
N TYR A 223 -35.52 9.55 11.77
CA TYR A 223 -36.04 9.69 10.42
C TYR A 223 -35.85 11.11 9.88
N SER A 224 -35.70 11.24 8.56
CA SER A 224 -35.51 12.54 7.90
C SER A 224 -36.77 13.40 7.90
N SER A 225 -37.95 12.78 7.89
CA SER A 225 -39.24 13.46 8.09
C SER A 225 -40.32 12.45 8.46
N VAL A 226 -41.37 12.91 9.14
CA VAL A 226 -42.57 12.13 9.46
C VAL A 226 -43.76 12.65 8.67
N LYS A 227 -44.56 11.76 8.08
CA LYS A 227 -45.85 12.08 7.44
C LYS A 227 -46.89 11.03 7.82
N ILE A 228 -48.14 11.45 8.00
CA ILE A 228 -49.28 10.58 8.29
C ILE A 228 -50.31 10.71 7.17
N VAL A 229 -50.83 9.57 6.70
CA VAL A 229 -51.90 9.51 5.69
C VAL A 229 -53.01 8.60 6.20
N ARG A 230 -54.26 9.02 6.09
CA ARG A 230 -55.42 8.26 6.57
C ARG A 230 -56.14 7.62 5.39
N ILE A 231 -56.47 6.34 5.48
CA ILE A 231 -57.26 5.63 4.46
C ILE A 231 -58.60 5.21 5.07
N PRO A 232 -59.74 5.64 4.50
CA PRO A 232 -61.06 5.36 5.08
C PRO A 232 -61.49 3.90 4.91
N TRP A 233 -62.34 3.44 5.83
CA TRP A 233 -62.74 2.03 5.91
C TRP A 233 -63.89 1.62 4.98
N LYS A 234 -64.85 2.52 4.67
CA LYS A 234 -66.13 2.14 4.03
C LYS A 234 -66.66 3.20 3.05
N GLY A 235 -67.35 2.71 2.01
CA GLY A 235 -68.35 3.45 1.20
C GLY A 235 -67.81 4.49 0.21
N ARG A 236 -66.97 5.44 0.64
CA ARG A 236 -66.52 6.57 -0.18
C ARG A 236 -65.37 6.17 -1.09
N TYR A 237 -65.66 5.40 -2.14
CA TYR A 237 -64.66 4.95 -3.14
C TYR A 237 -63.82 6.11 -3.70
N MET A 238 -64.44 7.25 -3.98
CA MET A 238 -63.72 8.46 -4.44
C MET A 238 -62.72 8.98 -3.40
N GLN A 239 -63.05 8.90 -2.11
CA GLN A 239 -62.17 9.35 -1.04
C GLN A 239 -61.06 8.34 -0.75
N ILE A 240 -61.33 7.03 -0.87
CA ILE A 240 -60.29 6.00 -0.85
C ILE A 240 -59.31 6.26 -2.01
N ASP A 241 -59.81 6.52 -3.21
CA ASP A 241 -58.96 6.83 -4.35
C ASP A 241 -58.17 8.13 -4.11
N ASP A 242 -58.79 9.22 -3.66
CA ASP A 242 -58.08 10.47 -3.32
C ASP A 242 -56.95 10.23 -2.30
N GLN A 243 -57.23 9.52 -1.20
CA GLN A 243 -56.24 9.27 -0.15
C GLN A 243 -55.11 8.33 -0.59
N VAL A 244 -55.40 7.32 -1.41
CA VAL A 244 -54.36 6.46 -2.01
C VAL A 244 -53.51 7.28 -3.00
N GLY A 245 -54.12 8.24 -3.70
CA GLY A 245 -53.40 9.22 -4.54
C GLY A 245 -52.45 10.08 -3.71
N LYS A 246 -52.94 10.67 -2.62
CA LYS A 246 -52.13 11.45 -1.67
C LYS A 246 -51.00 10.63 -1.06
N LEU A 247 -51.24 9.36 -0.69
CA LEU A 247 -50.19 8.46 -0.22
C LEU A 247 -49.08 8.31 -1.27
N TYR A 248 -49.47 8.07 -2.52
CA TYR A 248 -48.55 7.92 -3.63
C TYR A 248 -47.74 9.21 -3.88
N ASP A 249 -48.39 10.38 -3.87
CA ASP A 249 -47.75 11.68 -4.03
C ASP A 249 -46.77 11.98 -2.90
N VAL A 250 -47.13 11.64 -1.65
CA VAL A 250 -46.22 11.76 -0.51
C VAL A 250 -45.01 10.87 -0.71
N ILE A 251 -45.16 9.61 -1.11
CA ILE A 251 -44.04 8.69 -1.36
C ILE A 251 -43.13 9.27 -2.46
N ILE A 252 -43.68 9.68 -3.62
CA ILE A 252 -42.91 10.28 -4.72
C ILE A 252 -42.15 11.53 -4.23
N SER A 253 -42.84 12.42 -3.52
CA SER A 253 -42.25 13.66 -3.01
C SER A 253 -41.08 13.40 -2.07
N ARG A 254 -41.19 12.40 -1.17
CA ARG A 254 -40.11 12.02 -0.26
C ARG A 254 -38.96 11.31 -0.97
N CYS A 255 -39.24 10.42 -1.92
CA CYS A 255 -38.22 9.83 -2.79
C CYS A 255 -37.45 10.90 -3.58
N ALA A 256 -38.15 11.89 -4.14
CA ALA A 256 -37.53 13.00 -4.86
C ALA A 256 -36.63 13.86 -3.96
N LYS A 257 -37.05 14.15 -2.72
CA LYS A 257 -36.22 14.87 -1.75
C LYS A 257 -34.97 14.08 -1.39
N SER A 258 -35.10 12.78 -1.13
CA SER A 258 -33.96 11.90 -0.86
C SER A 258 -33.02 11.80 -2.07
N TYR A 259 -33.56 11.71 -3.29
CA TYR A 259 -32.81 11.73 -4.54
C TYR A 259 -31.96 13.01 -4.67
N ILE A 260 -32.58 14.18 -4.55
CA ILE A 260 -31.89 15.49 -4.71
C ILE A 260 -30.78 15.61 -3.66
N TYR A 261 -31.04 15.18 -2.43
CA TYR A 261 -30.05 15.20 -1.37
C TYR A 261 -28.87 14.26 -1.68
N LYS A 262 -29.14 12.99 -2.04
CA LYS A 262 -28.12 12.00 -2.41
C LYS A 262 -27.30 12.44 -3.63
N GLU A 263 -27.93 13.11 -4.61
CA GLU A 263 -27.27 13.71 -5.77
C GLU A 263 -26.33 14.85 -5.36
N LYS A 264 -26.81 15.77 -4.51
CA LYS A 264 -26.03 16.89 -3.98
C LYS A 264 -24.76 16.42 -3.27
N ILE A 265 -24.86 15.38 -2.46
CA ILE A 265 -23.71 14.81 -1.71
C ILE A 265 -22.89 13.78 -2.53
N ARG A 266 -23.24 13.58 -3.82
CA ARG A 266 -22.61 12.64 -4.75
C ARG A 266 -22.57 11.19 -4.24
N MET A 267 -23.65 10.75 -3.59
CA MET A 267 -23.84 9.37 -3.11
C MET A 267 -25.11 8.72 -3.69
N LEU A 268 -25.59 9.23 -4.82
CA LEU A 268 -26.69 8.62 -5.57
C LEU A 268 -26.22 7.30 -6.21
N LEU A 269 -26.88 6.19 -5.84
CA LEU A 269 -26.62 4.87 -6.40
C LEU A 269 -27.44 4.67 -7.68
N ASN A 270 -26.86 3.99 -8.67
CA ASN A 270 -27.55 3.60 -9.91
C ASN A 270 -27.83 2.09 -9.92
N ALA A 271 -28.50 1.59 -10.97
CA ALA A 271 -28.86 0.18 -11.10
C ALA A 271 -27.67 -0.79 -11.08
N GLU A 272 -26.47 -0.33 -11.47
CA GLU A 272 -25.25 -1.13 -11.43
C GLU A 272 -24.63 -1.21 -10.02
N ARG A 273 -24.65 -0.08 -9.28
CA ARG A 273 -23.99 0.06 -7.98
C ARG A 273 -24.86 -0.34 -6.81
N LEU A 274 -26.17 -0.10 -6.86
CA LEU A 274 -27.08 -0.44 -5.76
C LEU A 274 -26.98 -1.93 -5.37
N PRO A 275 -27.00 -2.90 -6.30
CA PRO A 275 -26.84 -4.31 -5.95
C PRO A 275 -25.49 -4.61 -5.28
N GLN A 276 -24.42 -3.92 -5.69
CA GLN A 276 -23.07 -4.13 -5.15
C GLN A 276 -23.01 -3.68 -3.69
N TYR A 277 -23.56 -2.50 -3.37
CA TYR A 277 -23.65 -1.99 -2.00
C TYR A 277 -24.54 -2.86 -1.10
N VAL A 278 -25.71 -3.29 -1.59
CA VAL A 278 -26.61 -4.16 -0.84
C VAL A 278 -25.93 -5.52 -0.57
N THR A 279 -25.23 -6.07 -1.56
CA THR A 279 -24.47 -7.32 -1.40
C THR A 279 -23.33 -7.16 -0.39
N ALA A 280 -22.60 -6.04 -0.44
CA ALA A 280 -21.53 -5.76 0.50
C ALA A 280 -22.05 -5.57 1.94
N ALA A 281 -23.18 -4.91 2.11
CA ALA A 281 -23.84 -4.77 3.40
C ALA A 281 -24.34 -6.13 3.93
N TYR A 282 -24.92 -6.96 3.07
CA TYR A 282 -25.31 -8.33 3.42
C TYR A 282 -24.10 -9.15 3.88
N ASP A 283 -22.97 -9.08 3.15
CA ASP A 283 -21.73 -9.78 3.51
C ASP A 283 -21.06 -9.27 4.78
N HIS A 284 -21.26 -7.99 5.08
CA HIS A 284 -20.79 -7.36 6.31
C HIS A 284 -21.62 -7.88 7.49
N PHE A 285 -22.94 -7.75 7.41
CA PHE A 285 -23.83 -8.15 8.50
C PHE A 285 -23.99 -9.67 8.64
N SER A 286 -23.69 -10.47 7.61
CA SER A 286 -23.64 -11.94 7.74
C SER A 286 -22.51 -12.42 8.64
N ARG A 287 -21.44 -11.61 8.78
CA ARG A 287 -20.28 -11.92 9.62
C ARG A 287 -20.38 -11.25 10.99
N GLN A 288 -20.80 -9.99 11.04
CA GLN A 288 -20.79 -9.17 12.26
C GLN A 288 -22.03 -8.26 12.33
N LEU A 289 -22.94 -8.50 13.27
CA LEU A 289 -24.15 -7.68 13.46
C LEU A 289 -23.89 -6.36 14.21
N ASP A 290 -22.80 -6.30 14.98
CA ASP A 290 -22.54 -5.19 15.90
C ASP A 290 -21.60 -4.12 15.38
N VAL A 291 -20.81 -4.45 14.35
CA VAL A 291 -19.90 -3.50 13.72
C VAL A 291 -20.68 -2.70 12.68
N PRO A 292 -20.57 -1.36 12.66
CA PRO A 292 -21.29 -0.55 11.70
C PRO A 292 -20.77 -0.73 10.26
N PHE A 293 -21.69 -0.71 9.30
CA PHE A 293 -21.38 -0.68 7.87
C PHE A 293 -20.95 0.73 7.44
N ASP A 294 -19.77 0.86 6.82
CA ASP A 294 -19.22 2.15 6.38
C ASP A 294 -19.44 2.35 4.88
N PHE A 295 -20.37 3.24 4.53
CA PHE A 295 -20.69 3.57 3.14
C PHE A 295 -19.53 4.25 2.40
N ALA A 296 -18.69 5.02 3.10
CA ALA A 296 -17.53 5.64 2.48
C ALA A 296 -16.46 4.60 2.14
N LYS A 297 -16.34 3.54 2.96
CA LYS A 297 -15.49 2.38 2.65
C LYS A 297 -15.97 1.62 1.43
N GLU A 298 -17.27 1.37 1.32
CA GLU A 298 -17.81 0.67 0.14
C GLU A 298 -17.75 1.55 -1.12
N ALA A 299 -17.97 2.86 -1.01
CA ALA A 299 -17.79 3.79 -2.11
C ALA A 299 -16.39 3.75 -2.72
N ARG A 300 -15.35 3.48 -1.91
CA ARG A 300 -13.98 3.35 -2.39
C ARG A 300 -13.79 2.11 -3.27
N ARG A 301 -14.45 0.99 -2.96
CA ARG A 301 -14.39 -0.25 -3.77
C ARG A 301 -15.00 -0.08 -5.16
N HIS A 302 -15.98 0.82 -5.28
CA HIS A 302 -16.72 1.08 -6.51
C HIS A 302 -16.35 2.41 -7.18
N THR A 303 -15.23 3.02 -6.77
CA THR A 303 -14.73 4.27 -7.37
C THR A 303 -14.62 4.06 -8.89
N PRO A 304 -15.30 4.89 -9.72
CA PRO A 304 -15.20 4.76 -11.17
C PRO A 304 -13.73 4.87 -11.60
N LEU A 305 -13.37 4.18 -12.69
CA LEU A 305 -12.04 4.30 -13.30
C LEU A 305 -11.68 5.79 -13.42
N PRO A 306 -10.52 6.23 -12.90
CA PRO A 306 -10.10 7.61 -13.07
C PRO A 306 -10.07 7.95 -14.56
N LYS A 307 -10.80 9.01 -14.95
CA LYS A 307 -10.88 9.47 -16.35
C LYS A 307 -9.91 10.60 -16.67
N ASP A 308 -9.42 11.26 -15.63
CA ASP A 308 -8.56 12.43 -15.70
C ASP A 308 -7.53 12.41 -14.55
N PHE A 309 -6.61 13.38 -14.59
CA PHE A 309 -5.57 13.53 -13.57
C PHE A 309 -6.16 13.74 -12.16
N GLY A 310 -7.26 14.49 -12.04
CA GLY A 310 -7.94 14.72 -10.77
C GLY A 310 -8.42 13.43 -10.10
N GLY A 311 -9.02 12.52 -10.88
CA GLY A 311 -9.42 11.20 -10.39
C GLY A 311 -8.24 10.34 -9.92
N HIS A 312 -7.10 10.41 -10.62
CA HIS A 312 -5.90 9.67 -10.23
C HIS A 312 -5.27 10.23 -8.94
N ILE A 313 -5.23 11.55 -8.79
CA ILE A 313 -4.77 12.25 -7.58
C ILE A 313 -5.67 11.93 -6.39
N LEU A 314 -6.99 11.97 -6.57
CA LEU A 314 -7.93 11.58 -5.51
C LEU A 314 -7.67 10.14 -5.05
N ASN A 315 -7.45 9.22 -5.99
CA ASN A 315 -7.15 7.83 -5.64
C ASN A 315 -5.82 7.69 -4.88
N LEU A 316 -4.78 8.45 -5.26
CA LEU A 316 -3.52 8.49 -4.52
C LEU A 316 -3.74 9.02 -3.08
N ILE A 317 -4.43 10.14 -2.94
CA ILE A 317 -4.79 10.74 -1.65
C ILE A 317 -5.51 9.72 -0.77
N LEU A 318 -6.52 9.03 -1.31
CA LEU A 318 -7.30 8.04 -0.57
C LEU A 318 -6.47 6.83 -0.16
N LEU A 319 -5.60 6.33 -1.04
CA LEU A 319 -4.71 5.21 -0.71
C LEU A 319 -3.81 5.55 0.47
N MET A 320 -3.21 6.75 0.45
CA MET A 320 -2.30 7.17 1.52
C MET A 320 -3.02 7.55 2.81
N TYR A 321 -4.17 8.22 2.71
CA TYR A 321 -4.96 8.59 3.88
C TYR A 321 -5.40 7.35 4.68
N ASN A 322 -5.63 6.22 3.99
CA ASN A 322 -6.03 4.96 4.62
C ASN A 322 -4.85 4.10 5.11
N THR A 323 -3.62 4.34 4.67
CA THR A 323 -2.44 3.59 5.15
C THR A 323 -1.86 4.13 6.45
N HIS A 324 -2.30 5.33 6.86
CA HIS A 324 -1.88 5.98 8.09
C HIS A 324 -2.94 5.86 9.19
N ASP A 325 -2.50 5.91 10.45
CA ASP A 325 -3.37 5.94 11.61
C ASP A 325 -3.98 7.34 11.76
N TRP A 326 -5.16 7.56 11.13
CA TRP A 326 -5.81 8.87 10.98
C TRP A 326 -6.05 9.63 12.29
N HIS A 327 -6.07 8.90 13.41
CA HIS A 327 -6.10 9.39 14.78
C HIS A 327 -5.00 10.42 15.10
N ASN A 328 -3.95 10.55 14.25
CA ASN A 328 -2.81 11.46 14.44
C ASN A 328 -2.50 12.37 13.22
N ILE A 329 -3.31 12.36 12.15
CA ILE A 329 -2.91 13.00 10.87
C ILE A 329 -3.36 14.46 10.83
N ASN A 330 -2.39 15.37 10.69
CA ASN A 330 -2.63 16.76 10.27
C ASN A 330 -2.85 16.78 8.74
N ALA A 331 -4.08 17.10 8.31
CA ALA A 331 -4.43 17.17 6.89
C ALA A 331 -3.53 18.14 6.10
N GLY A 332 -3.12 19.26 6.70
CA GLY A 332 -2.23 20.22 6.05
C GLY A 332 -0.83 19.67 5.81
N ALA A 333 -0.22 19.03 6.82
CA ALA A 333 1.08 18.39 6.66
C ALA A 333 1.06 17.24 5.64
N PHE A 334 -0.05 16.50 5.58
CA PHE A 334 -0.28 15.45 4.58
C PHE A 334 -0.30 16.01 3.15
N PHE A 335 -1.09 17.05 2.88
CA PHE A 335 -1.15 17.67 1.56
C PHE A 335 0.16 18.38 1.17
N GLN A 336 0.84 19.02 2.13
CA GLN A 336 2.19 19.56 1.87
C GLN A 336 3.19 18.48 1.44
N GLY A 337 3.10 17.27 2.01
CA GLY A 337 3.90 16.13 1.58
C GLY A 337 3.60 15.64 0.15
N LEU A 338 2.44 16.02 -0.42
CA LEU A 338 2.02 15.68 -1.78
C LEU A 338 2.47 16.71 -2.84
N SER A 339 2.87 17.92 -2.45
CA SER A 339 3.16 19.01 -3.39
C SER A 339 4.26 18.63 -4.40
N LEU A 340 5.43 18.22 -3.91
CA LEU A 340 6.58 17.85 -4.76
C LEU A 340 6.31 16.61 -5.65
N PRO A 341 5.71 15.51 -5.16
CA PRO A 341 5.24 14.42 -6.01
C PRO A 341 4.34 14.88 -7.14
N ILE A 342 3.34 15.72 -6.86
CA ILE A 342 2.39 16.23 -7.86
C ILE A 342 3.09 17.12 -8.88
N ALA A 343 3.94 18.05 -8.44
CA ALA A 343 4.78 18.87 -9.30
C ALA A 343 5.57 18.01 -10.29
N SER A 344 6.23 16.95 -9.79
CA SER A 344 7.00 16.04 -10.65
C SER A 344 6.13 15.24 -11.64
N CYS A 345 4.89 14.89 -11.26
CA CYS A 345 3.94 14.21 -12.14
C CYS A 345 3.46 15.11 -13.28
N ILE A 346 3.23 16.40 -12.98
CA ILE A 346 2.82 17.44 -13.94
C ILE A 346 3.95 17.70 -14.94
N MET A 347 5.18 17.89 -14.46
CA MET A 347 6.33 18.08 -15.34
C MET A 347 6.54 16.86 -16.23
N LEU A 348 6.49 15.65 -15.65
CA LEU A 348 6.57 14.41 -16.42
C LEU A 348 5.43 14.32 -17.46
N ALA A 349 4.25 14.88 -17.18
CA ALA A 349 3.14 14.96 -18.13
C ALA A 349 3.50 15.81 -19.33
N ALA A 350 3.89 17.04 -19.05
CA ALA A 350 4.16 18.05 -20.06
C ALA A 350 5.26 17.58 -21.01
N THR A 351 6.34 17.00 -20.49
CA THR A 351 7.45 16.51 -21.34
C THR A 351 7.09 15.24 -22.11
N ARG A 352 6.40 14.28 -21.49
CA ARG A 352 6.08 13.00 -22.15
C ARG A 352 5.01 13.16 -23.23
N ASP A 353 4.01 14.01 -22.96
CA ASP A 353 2.86 14.20 -23.83
C ASP A 353 3.05 15.43 -24.75
N ASN A 354 4.25 16.04 -24.74
CA ASN A 354 4.66 17.21 -25.52
C ASN A 354 3.69 18.40 -25.44
N ILE A 355 3.19 18.66 -24.23
CA ILE A 355 2.22 19.72 -23.98
C ILE A 355 2.94 21.07 -24.01
N GLN A 356 2.45 21.99 -24.84
CA GLN A 356 3.05 23.31 -25.04
C GLN A 356 2.76 24.24 -23.86
N GLY A 357 3.76 25.05 -23.47
CA GLY A 357 3.65 26.05 -22.40
C GLY A 357 4.63 25.81 -21.25
N THR A 358 4.75 26.80 -20.36
CA THR A 358 5.56 26.64 -19.14
C THR A 358 4.85 25.72 -18.14
N TYR A 359 5.60 25.00 -17.32
CA TYR A 359 5.01 24.09 -16.33
C TYR A 359 4.06 24.82 -15.34
N SER A 360 4.40 26.04 -14.94
CA SER A 360 3.54 26.89 -14.11
C SER A 360 2.24 27.29 -14.82
N SER A 361 2.31 27.62 -16.11
CA SER A 361 1.10 27.90 -16.91
C SER A 361 0.22 26.65 -17.02
N LEU A 362 0.82 25.46 -17.19
CA LEU A 362 0.08 24.20 -17.22
C LEU A 362 -0.58 23.87 -15.89
N LEU A 363 0.09 24.12 -14.76
CA LEU A 363 -0.50 23.97 -13.44
C LEU A 363 -1.78 24.82 -13.32
N MET A 364 -1.71 26.11 -13.71
CA MET A 364 -2.84 27.03 -13.55
C MET A 364 -3.97 26.80 -14.56
N ASN A 365 -3.64 26.57 -15.83
CA ASN A 365 -4.63 26.53 -16.90
C ASN A 365 -5.21 25.13 -17.14
N THR A 366 -4.46 24.07 -16.81
CA THR A 366 -4.84 22.68 -17.15
C THR A 366 -5.09 21.83 -15.90
N TYR A 367 -4.24 21.94 -14.88
CA TYR A 367 -4.31 21.05 -13.71
C TYR A 367 -5.02 21.64 -12.50
N HIS A 368 -5.24 22.96 -12.45
CA HIS A 368 -5.87 23.66 -11.32
C HIS A 368 -7.27 23.12 -11.01
N GLU A 369 -8.19 23.14 -11.98
CA GLU A 369 -9.57 22.68 -11.77
C GLU A 369 -9.65 21.18 -11.43
N PRO A 370 -8.93 20.26 -12.11
CA PRO A 370 -8.87 18.86 -11.70
C PRO A 370 -8.33 18.65 -10.28
N LEU A 371 -7.28 19.38 -9.87
CA LEU A 371 -6.72 19.31 -8.52
C LEU A 371 -7.69 19.87 -7.47
N LYS A 372 -8.37 20.99 -7.78
CA LYS A 372 -9.40 21.59 -6.94
C LYS A 372 -10.56 20.62 -6.75
N ALA A 373 -11.05 20.03 -7.84
CA ALA A 373 -12.10 19.03 -7.79
C ALA A 373 -11.71 17.82 -6.94
N ALA A 374 -10.48 17.29 -7.10
CA ALA A 374 -9.98 16.18 -6.30
C ALA A 374 -9.86 16.52 -4.80
N PHE A 375 -9.32 17.71 -4.50
CA PHE A 375 -9.15 18.20 -3.14
C PHE A 375 -10.48 18.45 -2.44
N THR A 376 -11.39 19.22 -3.05
CA THR A 376 -12.73 19.48 -2.52
C THR A 376 -13.50 18.17 -2.35
N GLN A 377 -13.43 17.25 -3.33
CA GLN A 377 -14.09 15.96 -3.20
C GLN A 377 -13.53 15.11 -2.06
N PHE A 378 -12.21 15.16 -1.83
CA PHE A 378 -11.58 14.54 -0.66
C PHE A 378 -12.13 15.12 0.64
N CYS A 379 -12.09 16.44 0.78
CA CYS A 379 -12.54 17.17 1.97
C CYS A 379 -14.03 16.89 2.26
N ASP A 380 -14.88 16.99 1.26
CA ASP A 380 -16.32 16.84 1.43
C ASP A 380 -16.71 15.41 1.84
N ARG A 381 -16.07 14.39 1.26
CA ARG A 381 -16.55 12.99 1.36
C ARG A 381 -15.73 12.10 2.29
N TRP A 382 -14.48 12.46 2.60
CA TRP A 382 -13.58 11.61 3.36
C TRP A 382 -12.85 12.31 4.50
N LEU A 383 -12.69 13.64 4.47
CA LEU A 383 -12.09 14.36 5.61
C LEU A 383 -13.04 14.32 6.81
N ARG A 384 -12.62 13.60 7.86
CA ARG A 384 -13.41 13.38 9.06
C ARG A 384 -13.55 14.67 9.87
N CYS A 385 -14.68 14.80 10.54
CA CYS A 385 -14.96 15.91 11.43
C CYS A 385 -13.99 15.94 12.63
N SER A 386 -13.50 17.13 13.01
CA SER A 386 -12.56 17.34 14.12
C SER A 386 -13.18 17.27 15.51
N PHE A 387 -14.52 17.16 15.62
CA PHE A 387 -15.24 17.13 16.89
C PHE A 387 -14.86 15.92 17.75
N GLN A 388 -14.67 16.16 19.05
CA GLN A 388 -14.36 15.14 20.05
C GLN A 388 -15.26 15.29 21.28
N LYS A 389 -15.72 14.15 21.82
CA LYS A 389 -16.52 14.09 23.05
C LYS A 389 -16.32 12.74 23.74
N ASP A 390 -16.20 12.74 25.07
CA ASP A 390 -16.07 11.52 25.89
C ASP A 390 -14.93 10.57 25.48
N GLY A 391 -13.82 11.13 24.97
CA GLY A 391 -12.69 10.35 24.46
C GLY A 391 -12.90 9.74 23.06
N TYR A 392 -14.03 9.99 22.41
CA TYR A 392 -14.33 9.56 21.04
C TYR A 392 -14.23 10.74 20.06
N GLN A 393 -13.60 10.50 18.91
CA GLN A 393 -13.57 11.43 17.78
C GLN A 393 -14.65 11.09 16.76
N CYS A 394 -15.26 12.12 16.17
CA CYS A 394 -16.23 11.96 15.11
C CYS A 394 -15.61 11.25 13.88
N CYS A 395 -16.31 10.24 13.35
CA CYS A 395 -15.87 9.49 12.17
C CYS A 395 -16.60 9.87 10.87
N ASN A 396 -17.63 10.73 10.94
CA ASN A 396 -18.38 11.19 9.77
C ASN A 396 -17.61 12.26 8.99
N ALA A 397 -17.71 12.22 7.67
CA ALA A 397 -17.25 13.27 6.76
C ALA A 397 -18.34 14.34 6.55
N GLN A 398 -18.01 15.45 5.90
CA GLN A 398 -18.90 16.61 5.73
C GLN A 398 -20.21 16.26 5.00
N ASN A 399 -20.11 15.57 3.86
CA ASN A 399 -21.27 15.18 3.04
C ASN A 399 -22.14 14.10 3.68
N THR A 400 -21.62 13.39 4.67
CA THR A 400 -22.30 12.29 5.36
C THR A 400 -22.59 12.60 6.82
N HIS A 401 -22.54 13.88 7.19
CA HIS A 401 -22.76 14.37 8.56
C HIS A 401 -24.25 14.48 8.93
N GLY A 402 -25.18 13.95 8.12
CA GLY A 402 -26.63 14.06 8.36
C GLY A 402 -27.10 13.55 9.73
N LYS A 403 -26.40 12.55 10.31
CA LYS A 403 -26.66 12.02 11.66
C LYS A 403 -26.04 12.84 12.79
N GLY A 404 -25.22 13.84 12.47
CA GLY A 404 -24.37 14.56 13.43
C GLY A 404 -23.03 13.88 13.67
N HIS A 405 -22.43 14.14 14.82
CA HIS A 405 -21.14 13.57 15.20
C HIS A 405 -21.32 12.12 15.68
N GLN A 406 -20.59 11.16 15.11
CA GLN A 406 -20.67 9.74 15.46
C GLN A 406 -19.29 9.15 15.80
N ALA A 407 -19.21 8.30 16.82
CA ALA A 407 -18.01 7.53 17.14
C ALA A 407 -17.80 6.39 16.15
N TYR A 408 -16.59 5.80 16.13
CA TYR A 408 -16.27 4.63 15.30
C TYR A 408 -17.13 3.39 15.64
N THR A 409 -17.71 3.33 16.85
CA THR A 409 -18.67 2.31 17.26
C THR A 409 -20.05 2.50 16.63
N GLY A 410 -20.27 3.61 15.94
CA GLY A 410 -21.54 4.03 15.33
C GLY A 410 -22.42 4.88 16.25
N ARG A 411 -22.13 4.91 17.56
CA ARG A 411 -22.84 5.73 18.56
C ARG A 411 -22.81 7.21 18.18
N VAL A 412 -23.96 7.87 18.15
CA VAL A 412 -24.04 9.34 17.97
C VAL A 412 -23.54 10.05 19.24
N LEU A 413 -22.55 10.93 19.09
CA LEU A 413 -21.88 11.71 20.14
C LEU A 413 -22.56 13.06 20.41
N ALA A 414 -22.99 13.74 19.35
CA ALA A 414 -23.73 14.99 19.41
C ALA A 414 -24.43 15.30 18.07
N LYS A 415 -25.57 16.00 18.07
CA LYS A 415 -26.10 16.65 16.85
C LYS A 415 -25.41 18.00 16.68
N GLY A 416 -24.98 18.32 15.47
CA GLY A 416 -24.23 19.55 15.16
C GLY A 416 -23.86 19.61 13.69
N LYS A 417 -23.37 20.77 13.23
CA LYS A 417 -22.78 20.89 11.89
C LYS A 417 -21.39 20.24 11.88
N TYR A 418 -20.94 19.85 10.70
CA TYR A 418 -19.55 19.45 10.49
C TYR A 418 -18.59 20.51 11.02
N GLN A 419 -17.53 20.07 11.69
CA GLN A 419 -16.46 20.91 12.22
C GLN A 419 -15.14 20.43 11.63
N SER A 420 -14.31 21.38 11.22
CA SER A 420 -12.94 21.16 10.73
C SER A 420 -12.04 22.26 11.27
N THR A 421 -10.86 21.88 11.74
CA THR A 421 -9.76 22.82 12.08
C THR A 421 -8.94 23.21 10.84
N PHE A 422 -9.36 22.77 9.66
CA PHE A 422 -8.67 22.92 8.40
C PHE A 422 -9.54 23.75 7.46
N ASP A 423 -9.10 24.98 7.17
CA ASP A 423 -9.74 25.89 6.23
C ASP A 423 -9.42 25.43 4.80
N ILE A 424 -10.45 24.94 4.10
CA ILE A 424 -10.32 24.28 2.81
C ILE A 424 -9.90 25.28 1.72
N ASP A 425 -10.57 26.43 1.65
CA ASP A 425 -10.37 27.39 0.57
C ASP A 425 -9.03 28.12 0.73
N LEU A 426 -8.71 28.55 1.94
CA LEU A 426 -7.43 29.20 2.23
C LEU A 426 -6.26 28.22 2.03
N PHE A 427 -6.43 26.96 2.43
CA PHE A 427 -5.37 25.98 2.27
C PHE A 427 -5.15 25.59 0.82
N PHE A 428 -6.20 25.43 0.01
CA PHE A 428 -6.05 25.05 -1.39
C PHE A 428 -5.21 26.05 -2.18
N ALA A 429 -5.45 27.35 -1.99
CA ALA A 429 -4.65 28.40 -2.62
C ALA A 429 -3.16 28.28 -2.23
N ASN A 430 -2.88 28.15 -0.92
CA ASN A 430 -1.51 27.97 -0.42
C ASN A 430 -0.84 26.68 -0.93
N TRP A 431 -1.63 25.62 -1.12
CA TRP A 431 -1.13 24.33 -1.60
C TRP A 431 -0.76 24.39 -3.08
N ILE A 432 -1.57 25.04 -3.90
CA ILE A 432 -1.27 25.31 -5.31
C ILE A 432 0.00 26.16 -5.44
N ASP A 433 0.16 27.21 -4.62
CA ASP A 433 1.38 28.01 -4.58
C ASP A 433 2.61 27.18 -4.18
N ALA A 434 2.45 26.21 -3.28
CA ALA A 434 3.53 25.29 -2.92
C ALA A 434 3.91 24.36 -4.07
N ILE A 435 2.93 23.84 -4.82
CA ILE A 435 3.18 23.02 -6.01
C ILE A 435 3.89 23.86 -7.08
N ASP A 436 3.47 25.10 -7.31
CA ASP A 436 4.10 25.98 -8.30
C ASP A 436 5.56 26.29 -7.94
N LYS A 437 5.84 26.56 -6.65
CA LYS A 437 7.21 26.72 -6.15
C LYS A 437 8.05 25.47 -6.38
N ASP A 438 7.52 24.28 -6.11
CA ASP A 438 8.22 23.02 -6.37
C ASP A 438 8.48 22.82 -7.87
N ILE A 439 7.54 23.20 -8.74
CA ILE A 439 7.72 23.20 -10.20
C ILE A 439 8.86 24.11 -10.62
N GLN A 440 8.86 25.37 -10.18
CA GLN A 440 9.89 26.35 -10.55
C GLN A 440 11.28 25.88 -10.12
N VAL A 441 11.38 25.34 -8.91
CA VAL A 441 12.63 24.77 -8.37
C VAL A 441 13.11 23.57 -9.19
N LEU A 442 12.20 22.67 -9.58
CA LEU A 442 12.56 21.51 -10.41
C LEU A 442 12.97 21.93 -11.83
N ASP A 443 12.32 22.94 -12.41
CA ASP A 443 12.64 23.44 -13.75
C ASP A 443 14.01 24.13 -13.79
N ASP A 444 14.34 24.96 -12.79
CA ASP A 444 15.67 25.58 -12.67
C ASP A 444 16.80 24.54 -12.58
N ILE A 445 16.56 23.46 -11.81
CA ILE A 445 17.49 22.33 -11.73
C ILE A 445 17.64 21.60 -13.08
N LEU A 446 16.62 21.59 -13.94
CA LEU A 446 16.67 20.99 -15.28
C LEU A 446 17.32 21.91 -16.32
N GLN A 447 17.23 23.23 -16.14
CA GLN A 447 17.87 24.22 -17.02
C GLN A 447 19.37 24.34 -16.77
N THR A 448 19.83 24.11 -15.54
CA THR A 448 21.26 24.18 -15.16
C THR A 448 22.10 22.95 -15.58
N GLN A 449 21.50 21.93 -16.19
CA GLN A 449 22.21 20.74 -16.69
C GLN A 449 22.56 20.90 -18.17
N VAL A 450 23.85 20.89 -18.50
CA VAL A 450 24.37 21.09 -19.88
C VAL A 450 23.93 19.98 -20.85
N ASN A 451 23.61 18.78 -20.35
CA ASN A 451 23.13 17.67 -21.16
C ASN A 451 21.67 17.35 -20.81
N ARG A 452 20.73 17.80 -21.63
CA ARG A 452 19.34 17.35 -21.59
C ARG A 452 19.20 16.05 -22.38
N ASP A 453 19.35 14.91 -21.70
CA ASP A 453 18.86 13.63 -22.20
C ASP A 453 17.36 13.49 -21.88
N GLU A 454 16.56 12.93 -22.80
CA GLU A 454 15.11 12.71 -22.65
C GLU A 454 14.76 11.89 -21.39
N ARG A 455 15.71 11.09 -20.87
CA ARG A 455 15.54 10.27 -19.66
C ARG A 455 15.72 11.02 -18.34
N THR A 456 16.19 12.27 -18.37
CA THR A 456 16.57 13.03 -17.17
C THR A 456 15.37 13.31 -16.25
N LEU A 457 14.26 13.82 -16.80
CA LEU A 457 13.06 14.12 -16.03
C LEU A 457 12.34 12.86 -15.52
N PRO A 458 12.10 11.81 -16.35
CA PRO A 458 11.59 10.53 -15.85
C PRO A 458 12.40 10.00 -14.66
N THR A 459 13.73 10.02 -14.76
CA THR A 459 14.64 9.55 -13.70
C THR A 459 14.48 10.36 -12.41
N LYS A 460 14.38 11.70 -12.51
CA LYS A 460 14.12 12.56 -11.34
C LYS A 460 12.75 12.30 -10.71
N HIS A 461 11.70 12.18 -11.52
CA HIS A 461 10.35 11.86 -11.05
C HIS A 461 10.31 10.48 -10.34
N ARG A 462 10.93 9.44 -10.90
CA ARG A 462 11.13 8.13 -10.26
C ARG A 462 11.79 8.28 -8.88
N ARG A 463 12.82 9.11 -8.78
CA ARG A 463 13.56 9.40 -7.54
C ARG A 463 12.85 10.42 -6.61
N ILE A 464 11.64 10.90 -6.94
CA ILE A 464 10.73 11.65 -6.04
C ILE A 464 9.63 10.73 -5.51
N MET A 465 9.02 9.93 -6.40
CA MET A 465 7.95 9.00 -6.02
C MET A 465 8.44 7.92 -5.04
N ALA A 466 9.64 7.38 -5.24
CA ALA A 466 10.25 6.41 -4.32
C ALA A 466 10.38 6.95 -2.89
N GLU A 467 10.92 8.17 -2.74
CA GLU A 467 11.12 8.80 -1.44
C GLU A 467 9.78 9.14 -0.77
N PHE A 468 8.84 9.63 -1.56
CA PHE A 468 7.48 9.88 -1.10
C PHE A 468 6.82 8.63 -0.51
N TYR A 469 6.89 7.47 -1.18
CA TYR A 469 6.39 6.20 -0.63
C TYR A 469 7.28 5.59 0.45
N ARG A 470 8.53 6.04 0.61
CA ARG A 470 9.38 5.67 1.75
C ARG A 470 8.92 6.36 3.03
N VAL A 471 8.59 7.66 2.94
CA VAL A 471 8.18 8.49 4.07
C VAL A 471 6.72 8.23 4.47
N ASN A 472 5.82 8.04 3.50
CA ASN A 472 4.37 7.92 3.70
C ASN A 472 3.88 6.46 3.88
N GLY A 473 4.65 5.64 4.58
CA GLY A 473 4.36 4.22 4.84
C GLY A 473 4.82 3.29 3.68
N PRO A 474 5.47 2.16 3.99
CA PRO A 474 6.39 1.47 3.08
C PRO A 474 5.69 1.00 1.81
N ALA A 475 6.30 1.31 0.64
CA ALA A 475 5.75 1.10 -0.70
C ALA A 475 4.95 -0.22 -0.87
N HIS A 476 5.42 -1.35 -0.33
CA HIS A 476 4.71 -2.65 -0.39
C HIS A 476 3.27 -2.67 0.19
N ARG A 477 2.90 -1.71 1.05
CA ARG A 477 1.55 -1.57 1.63
C ARG A 477 0.59 -0.78 0.73
N ILE A 478 1.11 -0.02 -0.22
CA ILE A 478 0.32 0.88 -1.07
C ILE A 478 0.26 0.27 -2.47
N LYS A 479 -0.86 -0.40 -2.77
CA LYS A 479 -1.09 -1.03 -4.08
C LYS A 479 -2.30 -0.38 -4.75
N SER A 480 -2.17 -0.12 -6.04
CA SER A 480 -3.26 0.43 -6.84
C SER A 480 -3.33 -0.28 -8.19
N HIS A 481 -4.55 -0.67 -8.55
CA HIS A 481 -4.90 -1.20 -9.88
C HIS A 481 -5.62 -0.16 -10.74
N LEU A 482 -5.94 1.00 -10.16
CA LEU A 482 -6.70 2.08 -10.79
C LEU A 482 -5.81 3.26 -11.16
N THR A 483 -4.70 3.45 -10.45
CA THR A 483 -3.74 4.52 -10.69
C THR A 483 -2.33 3.95 -10.68
N CYS A 484 -1.57 4.17 -11.74
CA CYS A 484 -0.14 3.87 -11.77
C CYS A 484 0.54 4.74 -10.70
N LEU A 485 1.00 4.12 -9.62
CA LEU A 485 1.61 4.82 -8.47
C LEU A 485 2.93 5.50 -8.83
N CYS A 486 3.49 5.21 -10.01
CA CYS A 486 4.61 5.96 -10.53
C CYS A 486 4.14 7.32 -11.08
N CYS A 487 3.43 7.36 -12.20
CA CYS A 487 3.10 8.64 -12.87
C CYS A 487 1.82 9.34 -12.39
N VAL A 488 0.95 8.64 -11.64
CA VAL A 488 -0.31 9.15 -11.11
C VAL A 488 -1.23 9.80 -12.18
N ARG A 489 -1.20 9.30 -13.43
CA ARG A 489 -2.07 9.79 -14.53
C ARG A 489 -2.63 8.72 -15.44
N ASN A 490 -2.20 7.45 -15.30
CA ASN A 490 -2.66 6.35 -16.16
C ASN A 490 -3.07 5.13 -15.34
N ILE A 491 -4.00 4.34 -15.88
CA ILE A 491 -4.40 3.06 -15.31
C ILE A 491 -3.27 2.04 -15.57
N PRO A 492 -2.77 1.33 -14.55
CA PRO A 492 -1.66 0.41 -14.72
C PRO A 492 -2.14 -0.93 -15.28
N GLY A 493 -1.41 -1.46 -16.27
CA GLY A 493 -1.71 -2.76 -16.90
C GLY A 493 -0.63 -3.83 -16.66
N ASN A 494 0.55 -3.43 -16.20
CA ASN A 494 1.72 -4.31 -16.08
C ASN A 494 2.03 -4.56 -14.61
N ILE A 495 1.72 -5.76 -14.11
CA ILE A 495 1.94 -6.14 -12.71
C ILE A 495 3.36 -6.69 -12.56
N LEU A 496 4.14 -6.10 -11.67
CA LEU A 496 5.51 -6.52 -11.37
C LEU A 496 5.54 -7.65 -10.32
N PRO A 497 6.65 -8.39 -10.18
CA PRO A 497 6.79 -9.45 -9.15
C PRO A 497 6.63 -8.96 -7.70
N CYS A 498 6.86 -7.67 -7.44
CA CYS A 498 6.59 -7.04 -6.13
C CYS A 498 5.09 -6.69 -5.91
N HIS A 499 4.22 -7.04 -6.86
CA HIS A 499 2.78 -6.74 -6.93
C HIS A 499 2.39 -5.27 -7.13
N HIS A 500 3.34 -4.37 -7.38
CA HIS A 500 3.00 -3.03 -7.91
C HIS A 500 2.65 -3.13 -9.39
N ALA A 501 1.66 -2.36 -9.82
CA ALA A 501 1.24 -2.29 -11.21
C ALA A 501 1.70 -0.95 -11.83
N LEU A 502 2.30 -1.01 -13.01
CA LEU A 502 2.74 0.15 -13.78
C LEU A 502 1.94 0.29 -15.09
N CYS A 503 1.70 1.52 -15.53
CA CYS A 503 1.15 1.76 -16.87
C CYS A 503 2.20 1.47 -17.95
N LYS A 504 1.73 1.28 -19.19
CA LYS A 504 2.61 1.01 -20.34
C LYS A 504 3.71 2.06 -20.45
N ASP A 505 3.36 3.33 -20.38
CA ASP A 505 4.33 4.42 -20.55
C ASP A 505 5.38 4.46 -19.43
N CYS A 506 5.03 4.06 -18.20
CA CYS A 506 6.02 3.94 -17.13
C CYS A 506 6.96 2.75 -17.36
N VAL A 507 6.45 1.63 -17.87
CA VAL A 507 7.31 0.51 -18.28
C VAL A 507 8.24 0.93 -19.41
N GLN A 508 7.77 1.72 -20.37
CA GLN A 508 8.59 2.24 -21.46
C GLN A 508 9.61 3.28 -20.98
N ALA A 509 9.24 4.14 -20.04
CA ALA A 509 10.10 5.19 -19.51
C ALA A 509 11.19 4.65 -18.55
N PHE A 510 10.92 3.56 -17.84
CA PHE A 510 11.83 3.02 -16.81
C PHE A 510 12.47 1.68 -17.18
N GLY A 511 11.97 1.03 -18.24
CA GLY A 511 12.49 -0.23 -18.77
C GLY A 511 13.49 -0.01 -19.90
N LEU A 512 14.37 -0.99 -20.08
CA LEU A 512 15.30 -1.02 -21.20
C LEU A 512 14.60 -1.67 -22.40
N GLY A 513 14.48 -0.95 -23.51
CA GLY A 513 13.89 -1.48 -24.74
C GLY A 513 14.86 -2.43 -25.43
N ASN A 514 14.44 -3.67 -25.69
CA ASN A 514 15.26 -4.70 -26.36
C ASN A 514 14.84 -4.89 -27.84
N GLY A 515 14.18 -3.90 -28.43
CA GLY A 515 13.54 -4.00 -29.75
C GLY A 515 12.11 -4.59 -29.67
N GLN A 516 11.45 -4.72 -30.83
CA GLN A 516 10.13 -5.35 -31.04
C GLN A 516 8.95 -4.85 -30.16
N GLY A 517 9.12 -3.80 -29.35
CA GLY A 517 8.14 -3.37 -28.34
C GLY A 517 8.25 -4.10 -26.99
N VAL A 518 9.37 -4.81 -26.75
CA VAL A 518 9.68 -5.49 -25.49
C VAL A 518 10.54 -4.59 -24.60
N PHE A 519 10.12 -4.41 -23.34
CA PHE A 519 10.78 -3.56 -22.35
C PHE A 519 11.12 -4.38 -21.11
N GLU A 520 12.39 -4.35 -20.71
CA GLU A 520 12.91 -5.09 -19.55
C GLU A 520 13.03 -4.16 -18.33
N LEU A 521 12.33 -4.47 -17.25
CA LEU A 521 12.32 -3.68 -16.01
C LEU A 521 13.02 -4.45 -14.88
N HIS A 522 14.22 -4.03 -14.48
CA HIS A 522 15.06 -4.77 -13.52
C HIS A 522 14.60 -4.65 -12.07
N ASN A 523 14.07 -3.49 -11.68
CA ASN A 523 13.63 -3.23 -10.32
C ASN A 523 12.33 -2.42 -10.32
N CYS A 524 11.53 -2.62 -9.26
CA CYS A 524 10.43 -1.72 -8.97
C CYS A 524 11.01 -0.32 -8.68
N PRO A 525 10.52 0.76 -9.32
CA PRO A 525 11.05 2.12 -9.18
C PRO A 525 11.04 2.78 -7.77
N LEU A 526 11.03 2.03 -6.66
CA LEU A 526 10.59 2.48 -5.33
C LEU A 526 11.48 2.11 -4.11
N HIS A 527 12.69 1.55 -4.25
CA HIS A 527 13.46 0.98 -3.11
C HIS A 527 14.97 1.36 -3.04
N PRO A 528 15.59 1.53 -1.84
CA PRO A 528 16.94 2.14 -1.68
C PRO A 528 18.06 1.20 -1.13
N GLY A 529 19.27 1.75 -0.92
CA GLY A 529 20.53 1.03 -0.65
C GLY A 529 20.79 0.59 0.81
N GLY A 530 22.06 0.31 1.20
CA GLY A 530 22.41 -0.42 2.44
C GLY A 530 23.71 -0.03 3.16
N VAL A 531 23.71 -0.03 4.52
CA VAL A 531 24.93 -0.13 5.37
C VAL A 531 25.70 -1.46 5.19
N ARG A 532 25.18 -2.33 4.33
CA ARG A 532 24.65 -3.62 4.80
C ARG A 532 25.66 -4.77 4.72
N GLY A 533 26.95 -4.42 4.63
CA GLY A 533 28.06 -5.36 4.57
C GLY A 533 28.18 -6.29 5.78
N ILE A 534 27.53 -5.98 6.92
CA ILE A 534 27.52 -6.90 8.07
C ILE A 534 26.92 -8.26 7.73
N ILE A 535 25.97 -8.32 6.80
CA ILE A 535 25.34 -9.58 6.35
C ILE A 535 26.36 -10.48 5.63
N GLU A 536 27.22 -9.90 4.79
CA GLU A 536 28.27 -10.62 4.06
C GLU A 536 29.26 -11.26 5.04
N LEU A 537 29.68 -10.51 6.07
CA LEU A 537 30.58 -11.01 7.11
C LEU A 537 29.96 -12.14 7.95
N MET A 538 28.66 -12.07 8.23
CA MET A 538 27.97 -13.16 8.94
C MET A 538 27.88 -14.44 8.10
N ILE A 539 27.70 -14.31 6.78
CA ILE A 539 27.73 -15.46 5.86
C ILE A 539 29.13 -16.06 5.81
N LEU A 540 30.18 -15.25 5.65
CA LEU A 540 31.58 -15.71 5.66
C LEU A 540 31.92 -16.44 6.96
N LYS A 541 31.47 -15.93 8.11
CA LYS A 541 31.67 -16.56 9.41
C LYS A 541 31.01 -17.93 9.50
N ALA A 542 29.82 -18.07 8.93
CA ALA A 542 29.12 -19.35 8.90
C ALA A 542 29.83 -20.38 7.99
N ILE A 543 30.38 -19.94 6.86
CA ILE A 543 31.20 -20.81 5.99
C ILE A 543 32.49 -21.23 6.70
N GLU A 544 33.22 -20.28 7.32
CA GLU A 544 34.45 -20.57 8.08
C GLU A 544 34.19 -21.54 9.24
N LYS A 545 33.08 -21.37 9.96
CA LYS A 545 32.62 -22.31 10.99
C LYS A 545 32.37 -23.71 10.42
N LYS A 546 31.81 -23.80 9.20
CA LYS A 546 31.56 -25.07 8.54
C LYS A 546 32.85 -25.75 8.06
N LEU A 547 33.89 -24.99 7.75
CA LEU A 547 35.26 -25.46 7.46
C LEU A 547 36.02 -25.90 8.73
N GLY A 548 35.40 -25.78 9.91
CA GLY A 548 35.97 -26.21 11.19
C GLY A 548 36.63 -25.10 12.00
N SER A 549 36.60 -23.84 11.55
CA SER A 549 37.20 -22.67 12.24
C SER A 549 38.73 -22.70 12.42
N TYR A 550 39.42 -23.74 11.98
CA TYR A 550 40.88 -23.86 12.05
C TYR A 550 41.57 -23.32 10.80
N ILE A 551 40.88 -23.36 9.65
CA ILE A 551 41.38 -22.88 8.37
C ILE A 551 40.70 -21.55 8.06
N PRO A 552 41.48 -20.46 7.90
CA PRO A 552 40.90 -19.18 7.56
C PRO A 552 40.26 -19.22 6.18
N ILE A 553 39.04 -18.69 6.03
CA ILE A 553 38.31 -18.76 4.76
C ILE A 553 39.05 -18.07 3.61
N GLN A 554 39.87 -17.06 3.91
CA GLN A 554 40.66 -16.36 2.91
C GLN A 554 41.71 -17.25 2.21
N SER A 555 42.10 -18.38 2.81
CA SER A 555 43.07 -19.32 2.22
C SER A 555 42.55 -20.03 0.98
N PHE A 556 41.24 -19.95 0.71
CA PHE A 556 40.59 -20.59 -0.43
C PHE A 556 40.29 -19.64 -1.60
N PHE A 557 40.66 -18.36 -1.50
CA PHE A 557 40.34 -17.37 -2.54
C PHE A 557 41.59 -16.74 -3.14
N ASP A 558 41.82 -16.97 -4.43
CA ASP A 558 42.93 -16.36 -5.17
C ASP A 558 42.68 -14.88 -5.49
N LEU A 559 41.41 -14.51 -5.72
CA LEU A 559 40.96 -13.17 -6.07
C LEU A 559 39.72 -12.77 -5.25
N ILE A 560 39.79 -11.62 -4.59
CA ILE A 560 38.67 -10.98 -3.89
C ILE A 560 38.38 -9.62 -4.51
N VAL A 561 37.16 -9.41 -4.99
CA VAL A 561 36.74 -8.13 -5.57
C VAL A 561 35.56 -7.53 -4.79
N GLY A 562 35.69 -6.27 -4.39
CA GLY A 562 34.68 -5.61 -3.56
C GLY A 562 34.31 -4.20 -4.00
N THR A 563 33.08 -3.80 -3.67
CA THR A 563 32.53 -2.46 -3.94
C THR A 563 31.99 -1.86 -2.65
N SER A 564 32.25 -0.57 -2.40
CA SER A 564 31.76 0.15 -1.22
C SER A 564 32.11 -0.58 0.08
N THR A 565 31.14 -0.90 0.94
CA THR A 565 31.37 -1.70 2.15
C THR A 565 32.00 -3.07 1.85
N GLY A 566 31.65 -3.70 0.73
CA GLY A 566 32.29 -4.94 0.28
C GLY A 566 33.76 -4.75 -0.10
N GLY A 567 34.15 -3.55 -0.57
CA GLY A 567 35.54 -3.18 -0.83
C GLY A 567 36.35 -3.03 0.46
N ILE A 568 35.76 -2.45 1.51
CA ILE A 568 36.38 -2.40 2.85
C ILE A 568 36.60 -3.81 3.39
N ILE A 569 35.60 -4.70 3.24
CA ILE A 569 35.69 -6.10 3.66
C ILE A 569 36.78 -6.84 2.86
N ALA A 570 36.83 -6.65 1.54
CA ALA A 570 37.85 -7.26 0.67
C ALA A 570 39.28 -6.86 1.05
N LEU A 571 39.52 -5.57 1.34
CA LEU A 571 40.83 -5.08 1.79
C LEU A 571 41.19 -5.64 3.18
N GLY A 572 40.21 -5.79 4.07
CA GLY A 572 40.41 -6.38 5.40
C GLY A 572 40.82 -7.86 5.33
N LEU A 573 40.06 -8.66 4.57
CA LEU A 573 40.28 -10.10 4.42
C LEU A 573 41.52 -10.42 3.58
N GLY A 574 41.68 -9.80 2.41
CA GLY A 574 42.73 -10.19 1.47
C GLY A 574 44.05 -9.44 1.65
N VAL A 575 44.01 -8.11 1.86
CA VAL A 575 45.24 -7.31 1.98
C VAL A 575 45.77 -7.32 3.42
N LYS A 576 44.89 -7.21 4.40
CA LYS A 576 45.28 -7.22 5.83
C LYS A 576 45.22 -8.59 6.49
N GLN A 577 44.65 -9.59 5.82
CA GLN A 577 44.55 -10.97 6.31
C GLN A 577 43.94 -11.06 7.70
N TRP A 578 42.99 -10.16 8.00
CA TRP A 578 42.18 -10.29 9.20
C TRP A 578 41.31 -11.54 9.08
N ASN A 579 41.25 -12.35 10.13
CA ASN A 579 40.20 -13.37 10.22
C ASN A 579 38.80 -12.72 10.22
N VAL A 580 37.77 -13.53 9.97
CA VAL A 580 36.40 -13.01 9.79
C VAL A 580 35.90 -12.28 11.04
N ASP A 581 36.20 -12.78 12.24
CA ASP A 581 35.82 -12.12 13.51
C ASP A 581 36.49 -10.76 13.69
N ALA A 582 37.77 -10.65 13.35
CA ALA A 582 38.48 -9.37 13.35
C ALA A 582 37.89 -8.42 12.31
N CYS A 583 37.49 -8.91 11.13
CA CYS A 583 36.76 -8.12 10.15
C CYS A 583 35.43 -7.60 10.69
N ILE A 584 34.62 -8.45 11.35
CA ILE A 584 33.34 -8.06 11.98
C ILE A 584 33.57 -6.95 13.01
N ASN A 585 34.49 -7.14 13.94
CA ASN A 585 34.74 -6.18 15.01
C ASN A 585 35.25 -4.84 14.48
N ARG A 586 36.18 -4.88 13.52
CA ARG A 586 36.72 -3.67 12.88
C ARG A 586 35.67 -2.97 12.01
N PHE A 587 34.84 -3.71 11.28
CA PHE A 587 33.75 -3.16 10.49
C PHE A 587 32.70 -2.46 11.38
N LYS A 588 32.30 -3.09 12.50
CA LYS A 588 31.40 -2.46 13.49
C LYS A 588 31.99 -1.17 14.07
N GLY A 589 33.26 -1.21 14.48
CA GLY A 589 33.98 -0.03 14.99
C GLY A 589 34.10 1.08 13.94
N LEU A 590 34.42 0.71 12.70
CA LEU A 590 34.51 1.62 11.56
C LEU A 590 33.16 2.26 11.27
N CYS A 591 32.07 1.51 11.14
CA CYS A 591 30.73 2.07 10.89
C CYS A 591 30.31 3.04 12.02
N THR A 592 30.58 2.67 13.28
CA THR A 592 30.26 3.51 14.44
C THR A 592 31.00 4.85 14.40
N GLN A 593 32.28 4.86 14.01
CA GLN A 593 33.09 6.08 13.91
C GLN A 593 32.83 6.86 12.60
N ALA A 594 32.66 6.16 11.47
CA ALA A 594 32.45 6.74 10.15
C ALA A 594 31.14 7.51 10.05
N PHE A 595 30.06 6.97 10.63
CA PHE A 595 28.75 7.63 10.65
C PHE A 595 28.61 8.67 11.77
N THR A 596 29.72 9.35 12.13
CA THR A 596 29.71 10.50 13.04
C THR A 596 29.07 11.71 12.35
N SER A 597 27.85 12.04 12.76
CA SER A 597 27.06 13.11 12.14
C SER A 597 27.76 14.48 12.24
N ARG A 598 27.67 15.28 11.16
CA ARG A 598 28.16 16.67 11.12
C ARG A 598 27.19 17.69 11.75
N GLY A 599 26.00 17.26 12.14
CA GLY A 599 24.97 18.11 12.74
C GLY A 599 23.77 17.30 13.27
N PRO A 600 22.77 17.97 13.85
CA PRO A 600 21.56 17.31 14.36
C PRO A 600 20.79 16.58 13.24
N PRO A 601 20.12 15.44 13.52
CA PRO A 601 19.37 14.67 12.52
C PRO A 601 18.33 15.51 11.73
N ALA A 602 17.70 16.50 12.37
CA ALA A 602 16.72 17.41 11.76
C ALA A 602 17.32 18.38 10.72
N LEU A 603 18.66 18.58 10.71
CA LEU A 603 19.39 19.52 9.85
C LEU A 603 20.34 18.81 8.87
N ARG A 604 20.16 17.49 8.65
CA ARG A 604 20.99 16.68 7.73
C ARG A 604 21.16 17.31 6.36
N ALA A 605 20.12 17.99 5.89
CA ALA A 605 20.13 18.56 4.57
C ALA A 605 20.85 19.93 4.48
N LEU A 606 20.84 20.77 5.54
CA LEU A 606 21.71 21.98 5.63
C LEU A 606 23.17 21.56 5.65
N THR A 607 23.42 20.44 6.32
CA THR A 607 24.77 19.91 6.52
C THR A 607 25.42 19.51 5.19
N ILE A 608 24.64 19.00 4.23
CA ILE A 608 25.14 18.72 2.87
C ILE A 608 25.29 20.01 2.06
N VAL A 609 24.31 20.93 2.08
CA VAL A 609 24.41 22.25 1.40
C VAL A 609 25.70 22.95 1.79
N SER A 610 25.93 23.09 3.11
CA SER A 610 27.02 23.89 3.66
C SER A 610 28.36 23.17 3.68
N ARG A 611 28.39 21.89 4.07
CA ARG A 611 29.62 21.14 4.35
C ARG A 611 29.90 20.02 3.34
N LYS A 612 29.03 19.83 2.34
CA LYS A 612 29.18 18.92 1.17
C LYS A 612 29.37 17.43 1.47
N SER A 613 28.87 16.94 2.62
CA SER A 613 28.52 15.52 2.89
C SER A 613 27.83 15.40 4.25
N LEU A 614 27.10 14.29 4.51
CA LEU A 614 26.40 14.03 5.77
C LEU A 614 27.34 13.81 6.97
N TYR A 615 28.41 13.08 6.72
CA TYR A 615 29.29 12.57 7.77
C TYR A 615 30.67 13.23 7.74
N LYS A 616 31.30 13.33 8.91
CA LYS A 616 32.62 13.95 9.05
C LYS A 616 33.68 13.13 8.31
N THR A 617 34.55 13.82 7.55
CA THR A 617 35.61 13.17 6.76
C THR A 617 36.71 12.65 7.69
N VAL A 618 37.12 13.46 8.68
CA VAL A 618 38.21 13.12 9.61
C VAL A 618 37.93 11.84 10.42
N PRO A 619 36.74 11.61 11.02
CA PRO A 619 36.46 10.34 11.71
C PRO A 619 36.49 9.12 10.78
N LEU A 620 35.99 9.22 9.55
CA LEU A 620 36.10 8.13 8.58
C LEU A 620 37.57 7.87 8.22
N GLU A 621 38.35 8.91 7.93
CA GLU A 621 39.77 8.76 7.58
C GLU A 621 40.60 8.26 8.76
N ASN A 622 40.37 8.76 9.96
CA ASN A 622 41.02 8.27 11.18
C ASN A 622 40.65 6.81 11.45
N ALA A 623 39.38 6.43 11.28
CA ALA A 623 38.94 5.04 11.44
C ALA A 623 39.60 4.13 10.39
N LEU A 624 39.68 4.57 9.14
CA LEU A 624 40.33 3.83 8.06
C LEU A 624 41.85 3.75 8.25
N GLN A 625 42.51 4.83 8.66
CA GLN A 625 43.95 4.85 8.96
C GLN A 625 44.28 4.02 10.19
N SER A 626 43.45 4.06 11.23
CA SER A 626 43.61 3.21 12.42
C SER A 626 43.38 1.73 12.10
N ALA A 627 42.43 1.43 11.21
CA ALA A 627 42.16 0.06 10.79
C ALA A 627 43.28 -0.46 9.87
N PHE A 628 43.61 0.27 8.80
CA PHE A 628 44.48 -0.20 7.73
C PHE A 628 45.94 0.27 7.81
N GLY A 629 46.29 1.12 8.77
CA GLY A 629 47.61 1.73 8.89
C GLY A 629 47.82 2.90 7.91
N PRO A 630 48.32 4.06 8.37
CA PRO A 630 48.39 5.28 7.56
C PRO A 630 49.39 5.22 6.41
N ASP A 631 50.41 4.36 6.50
CA ASP A 631 51.50 4.24 5.52
C ASP A 631 51.54 2.85 4.85
N SER A 632 50.50 2.05 5.03
CA SER A 632 50.41 0.78 4.34
C SER A 632 50.11 1.01 2.87
N LEU A 633 51.09 0.82 2.00
CA LEU A 633 50.90 0.81 0.55
C LEU A 633 49.94 -0.31 0.14
N LEU A 634 49.13 -0.05 -0.89
CA LEU A 634 48.23 -1.02 -1.49
C LEU A 634 49.00 -2.04 -2.35
N TYR A 635 50.04 -1.59 -3.05
CA TYR A 635 50.94 -2.41 -3.87
C TYR A 635 52.41 -2.08 -3.56
N GLY A 636 53.32 -3.02 -3.83
CA GLY A 636 54.77 -2.79 -3.71
C GLY A 636 55.38 -3.00 -2.31
N LYS A 637 54.66 -3.59 -1.36
CA LYS A 637 55.22 -3.97 -0.05
C LYS A 637 55.84 -5.37 -0.10
N PHE A 638 57.00 -5.55 0.56
CA PHE A 638 57.55 -6.87 0.84
C PHE A 638 56.56 -7.70 1.67
N LYS A 639 56.13 -8.83 1.12
CA LYS A 639 55.26 -9.80 1.79
C LYS A 639 56.12 -10.75 2.62
N PRO A 640 55.84 -10.95 3.93
CA PRO A 640 56.48 -12.04 4.68
C PRO A 640 56.23 -13.37 3.96
N GLU A 641 57.20 -14.28 4.00
CA GLU A 641 57.08 -15.61 3.35
C GLU A 641 55.83 -16.37 3.80
N SER A 642 55.35 -16.14 5.03
CA SER A 642 54.15 -16.78 5.60
C SER A 642 52.81 -16.11 5.23
N SER A 643 52.80 -15.08 4.39
CA SER A 643 51.57 -14.35 4.05
C SER A 643 50.88 -14.95 2.83
N MET A 644 49.55 -15.09 2.90
CA MET A 644 48.75 -15.61 1.78
C MET A 644 48.83 -14.67 0.56
N ASP A 645 49.03 -15.25 -0.63
CA ASP A 645 49.13 -14.48 -1.86
C ASP A 645 47.75 -14.20 -2.49
N ILE A 646 46.95 -13.37 -1.82
CA ILE A 646 45.59 -13.05 -2.26
C ILE A 646 45.61 -11.78 -3.12
N ARG A 647 45.05 -11.87 -4.34
CA ARG A 647 44.80 -10.72 -5.20
C ARG A 647 43.52 -10.04 -4.75
N VAL A 648 43.57 -8.73 -4.55
CA VAL A 648 42.45 -7.92 -4.11
C VAL A 648 42.26 -6.76 -5.07
N ALA A 649 41.03 -6.58 -5.53
CA ALA A 649 40.61 -5.43 -6.31
C ALA A 649 39.41 -4.76 -5.64
N VAL A 650 39.39 -3.42 -5.62
CA VAL A 650 38.22 -2.64 -5.21
C VAL A 650 37.80 -1.72 -6.34
N THR A 651 36.49 -1.65 -6.55
CA THR A 651 35.92 -0.77 -7.58
C THR A 651 35.74 0.63 -7.02
N SER A 652 36.06 1.65 -7.80
CA SER A 652 35.79 3.05 -7.50
C SER A 652 35.39 3.76 -8.80
N THR A 653 35.08 5.06 -8.72
CA THR A 653 34.73 5.87 -9.87
C THR A 653 35.56 7.15 -9.83
N HIS A 654 36.21 7.50 -10.93
CA HIS A 654 36.92 8.77 -11.04
C HIS A 654 35.91 9.92 -10.95
N ALA A 655 36.02 10.80 -9.95
CA ALA A 655 34.99 11.79 -9.62
C ALA A 655 34.73 12.80 -10.75
N THR A 656 35.78 13.25 -11.45
CA THR A 656 35.65 14.20 -12.56
C THR A 656 35.18 13.54 -13.86
N GLN A 657 35.80 12.44 -14.27
CA GLN A 657 35.52 11.76 -15.54
C GLN A 657 34.31 10.83 -15.49
N LYS A 658 33.82 10.50 -14.29
CA LYS A 658 32.76 9.50 -14.03
C LYS A 658 33.03 8.13 -14.66
N LYS A 659 34.31 7.80 -14.86
CA LYS A 659 34.74 6.50 -15.39
C LYS A 659 34.98 5.52 -14.25
N PRO A 660 34.56 4.25 -14.40
CA PRO A 660 34.88 3.23 -13.41
C PRO A 660 36.38 2.96 -13.36
N VAL A 661 36.85 2.69 -12.15
CA VAL A 661 38.25 2.49 -11.80
C VAL A 661 38.39 1.22 -10.97
N VAL A 662 39.45 0.46 -11.23
CA VAL A 662 39.89 -0.65 -10.37
C VAL A 662 41.18 -0.25 -9.66
N LEU A 663 41.15 -0.36 -8.33
CA LEU A 663 42.31 -0.17 -7.45
C LEU A 663 42.67 -1.54 -6.88
N SER A 664 43.90 -2.02 -7.02
CA SER A 664 44.25 -3.39 -6.61
C SER A 664 45.58 -3.49 -5.86
N ASN A 665 45.85 -4.64 -5.25
CA ASN A 665 47.13 -4.97 -4.62
C ASN A 665 48.07 -5.79 -5.53
N TYR A 666 47.83 -5.81 -6.84
CA TYR A 666 48.61 -6.57 -7.83
C TYR A 666 48.82 -5.74 -9.10
N ASN A 667 49.67 -6.25 -9.99
CA ASN A 667 49.87 -5.73 -11.34
C ASN A 667 49.81 -6.89 -12.35
N THR A 668 49.55 -6.60 -13.63
CA THR A 668 49.55 -7.63 -14.70
C THR A 668 50.30 -7.11 -15.92
N GLU A 669 50.90 -8.01 -16.70
CA GLU A 669 51.61 -7.68 -17.94
C GLU A 669 50.71 -7.67 -19.19
N GLY A 670 49.47 -8.20 -19.08
CA GLY A 670 48.52 -8.30 -20.18
C GLY A 670 48.08 -6.99 -20.82
N LYS A 671 47.68 -7.04 -22.10
CA LYS A 671 47.14 -5.88 -22.84
C LYS A 671 45.80 -5.43 -22.21
N ARG A 672 45.83 -4.26 -21.53
CA ARG A 672 44.66 -3.66 -20.87
C ARG A 672 43.83 -2.73 -21.79
N ASP A 673 44.13 -2.71 -23.09
CA ASP A 673 43.42 -1.89 -24.08
C ASP A 673 41.98 -2.39 -24.28
N GLY A 674 41.01 -1.48 -24.21
CA GLY A 674 39.59 -1.79 -24.45
C GLY A 674 38.80 -2.31 -23.24
N LEU A 675 39.38 -2.33 -22.03
CA LEU A 675 38.65 -2.69 -20.81
C LEU A 675 37.54 -1.66 -20.49
N PRO A 676 36.41 -2.10 -19.88
CA PRO A 676 35.30 -1.22 -19.54
C PRO A 676 35.55 -0.40 -18.25
N TYR A 677 36.80 -0.35 -17.78
CA TYR A 677 37.27 0.41 -16.62
C TYR A 677 38.74 0.78 -16.76
N THR A 678 39.16 1.81 -16.03
CA THR A 678 40.56 2.19 -15.91
C THR A 678 41.21 1.41 -14.76
N PHE A 679 42.30 0.70 -15.04
CA PHE A 679 43.13 0.11 -13.99
C PHE A 679 44.16 1.13 -13.50
N VAL A 680 44.16 1.43 -12.20
CA VAL A 680 45.10 2.41 -11.64
C VAL A 680 46.31 1.68 -11.06
N ARG A 681 47.46 1.90 -11.69
CA ARG A 681 48.78 1.50 -11.19
C ARG A 681 49.78 2.63 -11.46
N ARG A 682 50.57 2.99 -10.46
CA ARG A 682 51.55 4.08 -10.58
C ARG A 682 52.94 3.53 -10.80
N GLN A 683 53.70 4.21 -11.66
CA GLN A 683 55.11 3.91 -11.92
C GLN A 683 56.02 4.48 -10.82
N ASP A 684 55.61 5.59 -10.21
CA ASP A 684 56.31 6.21 -9.08
C ASP A 684 55.77 5.63 -7.76
N PRO A 685 56.58 4.88 -6.98
CA PRO A 685 56.15 4.29 -5.71
C PRO A 685 55.66 5.32 -4.69
N ASN A 686 56.15 6.56 -4.75
CA ASN A 686 55.72 7.62 -3.83
C ASN A 686 54.29 8.10 -4.13
N LYS A 687 53.75 7.77 -5.30
CA LYS A 687 52.37 8.11 -5.72
C LYS A 687 51.42 6.92 -5.60
N GLU A 688 51.89 5.76 -5.15
CA GLU A 688 51.06 4.57 -4.96
C GLU A 688 50.00 4.80 -3.86
N LEU A 689 48.81 4.24 -4.06
CA LEU A 689 47.73 4.39 -3.09
C LEU A 689 48.05 3.59 -1.83
N LYS A 690 47.68 4.15 -0.68
CA LYS A 690 47.64 3.41 0.59
C LYS A 690 46.36 2.58 0.68
N VAL A 691 46.38 1.52 1.48
CA VAL A 691 45.21 0.64 1.67
C VAL A 691 44.00 1.41 2.18
N TRP A 692 44.21 2.32 3.14
CA TRP A 692 43.14 3.16 3.68
C TRP A 692 42.60 4.15 2.64
N GLU A 693 43.42 4.58 1.68
CA GLU A 693 43.01 5.49 0.60
C GLU A 693 42.13 4.75 -0.42
N ALA A 694 42.48 3.51 -0.77
CA ALA A 694 41.63 2.65 -1.59
C ALA A 694 40.27 2.36 -0.92
N ALA A 695 40.28 2.06 0.37
CA ALA A 695 39.07 1.90 1.18
C ALA A 695 38.23 3.19 1.23
N ARG A 696 38.89 4.35 1.36
CA ARG A 696 38.26 5.66 1.40
C ARG A 696 37.64 6.05 0.05
N ALA A 697 38.28 5.69 -1.05
CA ALA A 697 37.83 5.90 -2.42
C ALA A 697 36.60 5.05 -2.75
N THR A 698 36.66 3.73 -2.48
CA THR A 698 35.55 2.82 -2.80
C THR A 698 34.29 3.08 -1.97
N ALA A 699 34.41 3.58 -0.73
CA ALA A 699 33.28 3.87 0.16
C ALA A 699 32.81 5.34 0.16
N ALA A 700 33.31 6.16 -0.77
CA ALA A 700 32.98 7.59 -0.86
C ALA A 700 31.61 7.84 -1.51
N ALA A 701 30.54 7.25 -0.95
CA ALA A 701 29.17 7.30 -1.46
C ALA A 701 28.54 8.70 -1.29
N PRO A 702 28.11 9.38 -2.36
CA PRO A 702 27.25 10.55 -2.24
C PRO A 702 25.85 10.16 -1.71
N PRO A 703 25.24 10.90 -0.75
CA PRO A 703 25.68 12.11 -0.05
C PRO A 703 26.56 11.85 1.19
N TYR A 704 26.70 10.58 1.54
CA TYR A 704 27.21 10.14 2.83
C TYR A 704 28.60 10.72 3.11
N PHE A 705 29.51 10.60 2.14
CA PHE A 705 30.90 11.02 2.25
C PHE A 705 31.35 11.88 1.05
N LYS A 706 32.32 12.78 1.27
CA LYS A 706 32.95 13.55 0.19
C LYS A 706 33.75 12.61 -0.73
N PRO A 707 33.95 12.97 -2.01
CA PRO A 707 34.99 12.35 -2.84
C PRO A 707 36.33 12.33 -2.10
N PHE A 708 37.08 11.26 -2.28
CA PHE A 708 38.45 11.15 -1.79
C PHE A 708 39.38 11.83 -2.79
N ILE A 709 40.34 12.62 -2.33
CA ILE A 709 41.36 13.25 -3.17
C ILE A 709 42.72 12.74 -2.69
N GLN A 710 43.45 12.06 -3.56
CA GLN A 710 44.81 11.63 -3.26
C GLN A 710 45.74 12.85 -3.37
N LYS A 711 46.54 13.13 -2.33
CA LYS A 711 47.32 14.37 -2.25
C LYS A 711 48.46 14.42 -3.28
N ASP A 712 49.10 13.29 -3.55
CA ASP A 712 50.31 13.25 -4.39
C ASP A 712 50.02 13.29 -5.90
N THR A 713 48.79 12.95 -6.29
CA THR A 713 48.34 12.89 -7.70
C THR A 713 47.23 13.90 -8.00
N MET A 714 46.58 14.42 -6.95
CA MET A 714 45.39 15.28 -7.03
C MET A 714 44.19 14.63 -7.73
N GLU A 715 44.20 13.32 -7.94
CA GLU A 715 43.07 12.59 -8.50
C GLU A 715 41.97 12.40 -7.46
N ALA A 716 40.72 12.53 -7.92
CA ALA A 716 39.54 12.46 -7.08
C ALA A 716 38.70 11.22 -7.40
N TYR A 717 38.26 10.51 -6.36
CA TYR A 717 37.53 9.25 -6.44
C TYR A 717 36.23 9.29 -5.65
N THR A 718 35.21 8.57 -6.10
CA THR A 718 33.92 8.37 -5.43
C THR A 718 33.53 6.88 -5.46
N ASP A 719 32.41 6.52 -4.84
CA ASP A 719 32.03 5.12 -4.64
C ASP A 719 31.94 4.32 -5.95
N GLY A 720 32.37 3.05 -5.90
CA GLY A 720 32.31 2.13 -7.03
C GLY A 720 30.89 1.70 -7.38
N ALA A 721 29.94 1.80 -6.44
CA ALA A 721 28.53 1.46 -6.63
C ALA A 721 27.82 2.33 -7.69
N ILE A 722 28.43 3.46 -8.08
CA ILE A 722 27.96 4.28 -9.20
C ILE A 722 28.02 3.51 -10.52
N ASN A 723 29.04 2.66 -10.71
CA ASN A 723 29.29 1.95 -11.97
C ASN A 723 29.23 0.42 -11.86
N TYR A 724 29.66 -0.17 -10.73
CA TYR A 724 29.73 -1.62 -10.54
C TYR A 724 29.35 -2.02 -9.10
N ASN A 725 28.07 -1.93 -8.75
CA ASN A 725 27.59 -2.29 -7.39
C ASN A 725 27.63 -3.81 -7.09
N CYS A 726 27.64 -4.66 -8.12
CA CYS A 726 28.01 -6.07 -8.01
C CYS A 726 29.24 -6.30 -8.89
N PRO A 727 30.45 -6.46 -8.30
CA PRO A 727 31.69 -6.47 -9.06
C PRO A 727 32.01 -7.82 -9.73
N ALA A 728 31.02 -8.70 -9.91
CA ALA A 728 31.21 -10.04 -10.49
C ALA A 728 31.85 -9.99 -11.88
N SER A 729 31.39 -9.08 -12.75
CA SER A 729 32.00 -8.91 -14.07
C SER A 729 33.46 -8.42 -13.99
N ILE A 730 33.77 -7.56 -13.02
CA ILE A 730 35.14 -7.08 -12.81
C ILE A 730 36.05 -8.23 -12.35
N ALA A 731 35.55 -9.08 -11.45
CA ALA A 731 36.26 -10.29 -11.03
C ALA A 731 36.54 -11.23 -12.20
N ASP A 732 35.58 -11.42 -13.11
CA ASP A 732 35.78 -12.25 -14.30
C ASP A 732 36.78 -11.64 -15.30
N TYR A 733 36.77 -10.32 -15.50
CA TYR A 733 37.79 -9.67 -16.33
C TYR A 733 39.18 -9.80 -15.71
N GLU A 734 39.33 -9.48 -14.42
CA GLU A 734 40.63 -9.48 -13.76
C GLU A 734 41.21 -10.89 -13.60
N ARG A 735 40.40 -11.93 -13.34
CA ARG A 735 40.95 -13.31 -13.31
C ARG A 735 41.55 -13.72 -14.65
N ARG A 736 40.92 -13.35 -15.77
CA ARG A 736 41.40 -13.71 -17.11
C ARG A 736 42.71 -13.02 -17.46
N LEU A 737 42.91 -11.80 -16.93
CA LEU A 737 44.16 -11.04 -17.08
C LEU A 737 45.26 -11.51 -16.12
N LEU A 738 44.89 -12.02 -14.94
CA LEU A 738 45.85 -12.54 -13.96
C LEU A 738 46.39 -13.91 -14.36
N TRP A 739 45.56 -14.75 -14.97
CA TRP A 739 45.90 -16.12 -15.36
C TRP A 739 45.58 -16.36 -16.84
N GLU A 740 46.35 -15.73 -17.73
CA GLU A 740 46.12 -15.75 -19.18
C GLU A 740 46.11 -17.16 -19.77
N GLU A 741 46.99 -18.04 -19.27
CA GLU A 741 47.13 -19.44 -19.69
C GLU A 741 45.83 -20.25 -19.52
N VAL A 742 44.99 -19.87 -18.57
CA VAL A 742 43.69 -20.50 -18.26
C VAL A 742 42.53 -19.51 -18.40
N SER A 743 42.72 -18.44 -19.18
CA SER A 743 41.71 -17.38 -19.35
C SER A 743 40.39 -17.87 -19.95
N ASP A 744 40.42 -18.95 -20.74
CA ASP A 744 39.24 -19.61 -21.31
C ASP A 744 38.60 -20.63 -20.36
N TRP A 745 39.25 -20.97 -19.26
CA TRP A 745 38.73 -21.95 -18.30
C TRP A 745 37.79 -21.26 -17.31
N PRO A 746 36.69 -21.91 -16.89
CA PRO A 746 35.84 -21.39 -15.82
C PRO A 746 36.60 -21.45 -14.48
N PRO A 747 36.30 -20.54 -13.53
CA PRO A 747 36.88 -20.63 -12.19
C PRO A 747 36.41 -21.93 -11.50
N ASP A 748 37.21 -22.44 -10.56
CA ASP A 748 36.80 -23.55 -9.72
C ASP A 748 35.57 -23.22 -8.88
N ILE A 749 35.55 -22.00 -8.35
CA ILE A 749 34.42 -21.43 -7.64
C ILE A 749 34.38 -19.91 -7.81
N MET A 750 33.19 -19.37 -8.02
CA MET A 750 32.91 -17.94 -7.91
C MET A 750 31.82 -17.72 -6.87
N LEU A 751 32.22 -17.22 -5.69
CA LEU A 751 31.30 -16.91 -4.61
C LEU A 751 30.93 -15.43 -4.61
N SER A 752 29.63 -15.15 -4.69
CA SER A 752 29.08 -13.80 -4.62
C SER A 752 28.19 -13.66 -3.39
N LEU A 753 28.44 -12.63 -2.57
CA LEU A 753 27.71 -12.41 -1.32
C LEU A 753 26.84 -11.16 -1.41
N GLY A 754 25.62 -11.24 -0.87
CA GLY A 754 24.65 -10.16 -0.92
C GLY A 754 24.45 -9.44 0.40
N THR A 755 24.05 -8.17 0.31
CA THR A 755 23.75 -7.29 1.44
C THR A 755 22.29 -7.41 1.93
N GLY A 756 21.66 -8.57 1.78
CA GLY A 756 20.26 -8.84 2.13
C GLY A 756 19.26 -8.71 0.97
N LEU A 757 18.11 -9.37 1.11
CA LEU A 757 16.95 -9.37 0.21
C LEU A 757 15.70 -8.72 0.87
N SER A 758 14.51 -8.91 0.29
CA SER A 758 13.20 -8.72 0.94
C SER A 758 12.24 -9.79 0.41
N THR A 759 11.55 -10.52 1.29
CA THR A 759 10.60 -11.59 0.87
C THR A 759 9.18 -11.07 0.61
N PRO A 760 8.45 -11.58 -0.40
CA PRO A 760 7.01 -11.39 -0.51
C PRO A 760 6.33 -12.24 0.58
N GLY A 761 5.98 -11.61 1.71
CA GLY A 761 5.43 -12.30 2.87
C GLY A 761 3.92 -12.58 2.78
N LYS A 762 3.52 -13.80 3.16
CA LYS A 762 2.19 -14.04 3.74
C LYS A 762 2.19 -13.58 5.21
N LEU A 763 1.04 -13.21 5.77
CA LEU A 763 0.91 -12.84 7.18
C LEU A 763 0.17 -13.94 7.97
N PRO A 764 0.72 -14.44 9.10
CA PRO A 764 -0.05 -15.07 10.16
C PRO A 764 -0.75 -14.01 11.05
N PRO A 765 -1.85 -14.37 11.74
CA PRO A 765 -2.57 -13.45 12.62
C PRO A 765 -1.84 -13.20 13.95
N ASP A 766 -1.83 -11.93 14.36
CA ASP A 766 -1.23 -11.41 15.61
C ASP A 766 -2.17 -11.66 16.81
N PRO A 767 -1.76 -12.37 17.87
CA PRO A 767 -2.54 -12.56 19.08
C PRO A 767 -2.02 -11.69 20.24
N ARG A 768 -2.69 -10.55 20.50
CA ARG A 768 -2.64 -9.72 21.75
C ARG A 768 -1.27 -9.01 21.97
N GLY A 769 -1.12 -7.71 22.21
CA GLY A 769 -1.95 -6.68 22.83
C GLY A 769 -1.09 -5.91 23.87
N HIS A 770 -1.22 -4.57 23.92
CA HIS A 770 -0.62 -3.58 24.87
C HIS A 770 0.75 -2.99 24.49
N SER A 771 1.14 -1.74 24.80
CA SER A 771 0.50 -0.46 25.19
C SER A 771 1.65 0.54 25.46
N ARG A 772 1.53 1.81 24.98
CA ARG A 772 2.17 3.06 25.51
C ARG A 772 3.72 3.19 25.36
N THR A 773 4.38 4.34 25.17
CA THR A 773 4.04 5.78 25.28
C THR A 773 5.18 6.70 24.78
N LYS A 774 4.80 7.91 24.36
CA LYS A 774 5.49 9.24 24.43
C LYS A 774 6.67 9.56 23.47
N SER A 775 6.40 10.47 22.52
CA SER A 775 7.39 11.34 21.87
C SER A 775 7.43 12.71 22.56
N PRO A 776 8.61 13.36 22.71
CA PRO A 776 8.69 14.77 23.06
C PRO A 776 8.55 15.66 21.81
N HIS A 777 7.86 16.79 21.99
CA HIS A 777 7.79 17.92 21.06
C HIS A 777 9.17 18.51 20.75
N LEU A 778 9.41 18.94 19.51
CA LEU A 778 10.29 20.07 19.16
C LEU A 778 9.97 20.58 17.75
N SER A 779 10.15 21.89 17.57
CA SER A 779 9.50 22.81 16.64
C SER A 779 9.98 22.80 15.18
N GLU A 780 9.05 23.16 14.29
CA GLU A 780 9.23 23.49 12.89
C GLU A 780 9.66 24.96 12.70
N ARG A 781 10.68 25.17 11.85
CA ARG A 781 10.78 26.21 10.80
C ARG A 781 12.25 26.31 10.33
N GLY A 782 12.51 26.12 9.04
CA GLY A 782 13.83 26.36 8.42
C GLY A 782 14.44 25.22 7.57
N GLY A 783 13.64 24.29 7.03
CA GLY A 783 14.16 23.01 6.54
C GLY A 783 14.07 22.68 5.02
N ALA A 784 13.42 23.49 4.19
CA ALA A 784 12.99 23.04 2.85
C ALA A 784 14.11 23.01 1.79
N GLY A 785 14.82 24.12 1.54
CA GLY A 785 15.91 24.18 0.54
C GLY A 785 17.12 23.32 0.89
N LEU A 786 17.25 23.02 2.18
CA LEU A 786 18.18 22.05 2.70
C LEU A 786 17.93 20.68 2.03
N ARG A 787 16.71 20.14 2.19
CA ARG A 787 16.28 18.76 1.84
C ARG A 787 16.49 18.43 0.37
N LEU A 788 16.41 19.43 -0.50
CA LEU A 788 16.61 19.30 -1.94
C LEU A 788 18.06 18.98 -2.33
N MET A 789 19.06 19.59 -1.68
CA MET A 789 20.48 19.29 -1.98
C MET A 789 20.96 18.00 -1.29
N TRP A 790 20.23 17.51 -0.28
CA TRP A 790 20.40 16.13 0.23
C TRP A 790 20.04 15.09 -0.85
N TRP A 791 18.97 15.34 -1.59
CA TRP A 791 18.47 14.44 -2.63
C TRP A 791 19.36 14.40 -3.90
N ALA A 792 19.89 15.54 -4.36
CA ALA A 792 20.80 15.58 -5.51
C ALA A 792 22.10 14.76 -5.30
N ALA A 793 22.54 14.68 -4.05
CA ALA A 793 23.69 13.87 -3.67
C ALA A 793 23.32 12.38 -3.45
N ASN A 794 22.06 12.02 -3.13
CA ASN A 794 21.57 10.62 -3.21
C ASN A 794 21.53 10.10 -4.65
N ALA A 795 21.20 10.98 -5.61
CA ALA A 795 20.87 10.66 -7.01
C ALA A 795 22.07 10.18 -7.87
N ILE A 796 23.08 9.56 -7.23
CA ILE A 796 24.32 9.06 -7.83
C ILE A 796 24.61 7.61 -7.39
N VAL A 797 24.17 7.18 -6.19
CA VAL A 797 24.51 5.85 -5.61
C VAL A 797 23.39 4.82 -5.80
N GLU A 798 22.14 5.24 -5.95
CA GLU A 798 20.99 4.32 -5.99
C GLU A 798 20.64 3.76 -7.37
N ASP A 799 21.32 4.20 -8.43
CA ASP A 799 21.05 3.80 -9.82
C ASP A 799 21.45 2.33 -10.14
N GLN A 800 22.05 1.60 -9.19
CA GLN A 800 22.61 0.25 -9.38
C GLN A 800 22.13 -0.82 -8.37
N LEU A 801 21.00 -0.61 -7.69
CA LEU A 801 20.61 -1.41 -6.51
C LEU A 801 19.96 -2.79 -6.80
N ASP A 802 20.23 -3.39 -7.96
CA ASP A 802 19.85 -4.78 -8.30
C ASP A 802 21.08 -5.68 -8.48
N CYS A 803 21.79 -5.92 -7.38
CA CYS A 803 22.96 -6.81 -7.37
C CYS A 803 22.62 -8.23 -7.85
N GLU A 804 21.39 -8.70 -7.61
CA GLU A 804 20.97 -10.06 -7.93
C GLU A 804 20.63 -10.24 -9.43
N GLY A 805 20.04 -9.22 -10.07
CA GLY A 805 19.87 -9.19 -11.52
C GLY A 805 21.19 -9.04 -12.26
N ILE A 806 22.12 -8.19 -11.75
CA ILE A 806 23.48 -8.08 -12.29
C ILE A 806 24.20 -9.44 -12.21
N TRP A 807 24.08 -10.13 -11.08
CA TRP A 807 24.64 -11.48 -10.90
C TRP A 807 24.07 -12.49 -11.90
N LYS A 808 22.75 -12.53 -12.09
CA LYS A 808 22.10 -13.42 -13.08
C LYS A 808 22.59 -13.15 -14.51
N LYS A 809 22.69 -11.88 -14.89
CA LYS A 809 23.22 -11.49 -16.22
C LYS A 809 24.68 -11.90 -16.39
N HIS A 810 25.48 -11.79 -15.34
CA HIS A 810 26.86 -12.26 -15.37
C HIS A 810 26.94 -13.78 -15.59
N CYS A 811 26.19 -14.56 -14.81
CA CYS A 811 26.14 -16.02 -14.97
C CYS A 811 25.68 -16.44 -16.38
N ALA A 812 24.72 -15.73 -16.98
CA ALA A 812 24.26 -15.99 -18.34
C ALA A 812 25.32 -15.70 -19.42
N LYS A 813 26.23 -14.73 -19.19
CA LYS A 813 27.30 -14.36 -20.12
C LYS A 813 28.58 -15.20 -19.96
N ALA A 814 28.73 -15.93 -18.86
CA ALA A 814 29.95 -16.68 -18.55
C ALA A 814 30.17 -17.92 -19.44
N THR A 815 29.16 -18.36 -20.20
CA THR A 815 29.26 -19.52 -21.10
C THR A 815 29.90 -19.12 -22.44
N PRO A 816 31.02 -19.75 -22.88
CA PRO A 816 31.64 -19.52 -24.19
C PRO A 816 30.71 -19.87 -25.36
N PRO A 817 30.91 -19.30 -26.56
CA PRO A 817 30.13 -19.65 -27.74
C PRO A 817 30.11 -21.17 -28.03
N GLY A 818 28.93 -21.70 -28.39
CA GLY A 818 28.75 -23.07 -28.87
C GLY A 818 28.63 -24.17 -27.80
N ARG A 819 29.13 -23.98 -26.57
CA ARG A 819 28.96 -24.97 -25.50
C ARG A 819 27.54 -24.88 -24.90
N THR A 820 26.79 -25.99 -24.91
CA THR A 820 25.50 -26.10 -24.20
C THR A 820 25.72 -26.09 -22.69
N HIS A 821 24.86 -25.38 -21.93
CA HIS A 821 24.89 -25.35 -20.46
C HIS A 821 25.11 -26.74 -19.85
N THR A 822 26.21 -26.92 -19.15
CA THR A 822 26.48 -28.16 -18.42
C THR A 822 25.73 -28.15 -17.07
N ALA A 823 25.58 -29.33 -16.47
CA ALA A 823 25.17 -29.44 -15.06
C ALA A 823 26.29 -29.01 -14.07
N GLU A 824 27.45 -28.57 -14.58
CA GLU A 824 28.64 -28.19 -13.82
C GLU A 824 28.87 -26.68 -13.77
N ASP A 825 28.54 -25.92 -14.82
CA ASP A 825 28.75 -24.45 -14.88
C ASP A 825 27.87 -23.70 -13.88
N MET A 826 26.63 -24.18 -13.68
CA MET A 826 25.73 -23.65 -12.64
C MET A 826 26.22 -23.97 -11.22
N ARG A 827 27.05 -25.01 -11.05
CA ARG A 827 27.59 -25.44 -9.76
C ARG A 827 28.86 -24.67 -9.35
N ARG A 828 29.51 -23.95 -10.27
CA ARG A 828 30.73 -23.16 -10.00
C ARG A 828 30.42 -21.73 -9.55
N ASN A 829 29.30 -21.16 -10.01
CA ASN A 829 28.88 -19.79 -9.70
C ASN A 829 27.82 -19.78 -8.59
N LEU A 830 28.20 -19.40 -7.37
CA LEU A 830 27.36 -19.49 -6.18
C LEU A 830 27.03 -18.10 -5.64
N ARG A 831 25.74 -17.86 -5.33
CA ARG A 831 25.25 -16.59 -4.76
C ARG A 831 24.52 -16.86 -3.46
N ILE A 832 25.03 -16.31 -2.36
CA ILE A 832 24.37 -16.40 -1.05
C ILE A 832 23.83 -15.03 -0.66
N ASN A 833 22.55 -14.99 -0.29
CA ASN A 833 21.90 -13.78 0.19
C ASN A 833 20.77 -14.10 1.18
N VAL A 834 20.53 -13.22 2.14
CA VAL A 834 19.65 -13.46 3.30
C VAL A 834 18.31 -12.75 3.11
N LYS A 835 17.20 -13.48 3.31
CA LYS A 835 15.84 -12.94 3.20
C LYS A 835 15.43 -12.23 4.49
N PHE A 836 14.88 -11.01 4.36
CA PHE A 836 14.27 -10.29 5.48
C PHE A 836 12.74 -10.41 5.42
N PRO A 837 12.08 -10.88 6.49
CA PRO A 837 10.62 -11.00 6.57
C PRO A 837 9.90 -9.64 6.66
N LYS A 838 10.64 -8.56 6.99
CA LYS A 838 10.19 -7.16 7.00
C LYS A 838 11.01 -6.32 6.02
N ALA A 839 10.80 -5.01 5.98
CA ALA A 839 11.60 -4.09 5.17
C ALA A 839 13.09 -4.11 5.59
N ARG A 840 13.97 -4.02 4.60
CA ARG A 840 15.43 -3.97 4.76
C ARG A 840 15.89 -2.57 5.24
N PRO A 841 16.96 -2.42 6.05
CA PRO A 841 17.49 -1.09 6.40
C PRO A 841 18.16 -0.31 5.24
N GLY A 842 18.32 1.00 5.44
CA GLY A 842 19.09 1.91 4.57
C GLY A 842 20.60 1.61 4.57
N LEU A 843 21.40 2.23 3.70
CA LEU A 843 22.15 3.47 3.89
C LEU A 843 23.08 3.42 5.14
N ASP A 844 22.60 3.89 6.28
CA ASP A 844 23.43 4.46 7.36
C ASP A 844 22.99 4.13 8.80
N ASP A 845 22.09 3.15 8.96
CA ASP A 845 21.47 2.83 10.25
C ASP A 845 22.34 1.90 11.12
N VAL A 846 23.30 2.51 11.83
CA VAL A 846 24.24 1.79 12.72
C VAL A 846 23.52 1.06 13.86
N LYS A 847 22.36 1.56 14.31
CA LYS A 847 21.66 1.05 15.51
C LYS A 847 21.02 -0.32 15.27
N VAL A 848 20.68 -0.64 14.02
CA VAL A 848 20.07 -1.92 13.65
C VAL A 848 21.11 -2.98 13.27
N MET A 849 22.41 -2.69 13.42
CA MET A 849 23.47 -3.61 13.03
C MET A 849 23.46 -4.91 13.83
N GLU A 850 23.22 -4.85 15.15
CA GLU A 850 23.13 -6.04 16.00
C GLU A 850 21.90 -6.89 15.67
N SER A 851 20.75 -6.26 15.41
CA SER A 851 19.55 -6.99 15.00
C SER A 851 19.68 -7.60 13.61
N MET A 852 20.44 -6.98 12.70
CA MET A 852 20.79 -7.57 11.40
C MET A 852 21.70 -8.78 11.53
N GLN A 853 22.67 -8.75 12.47
CA GLN A 853 23.52 -9.91 12.78
C GLN A 853 22.65 -11.07 13.29
N GLN A 854 21.84 -10.81 14.32
CA GLN A 854 20.96 -11.83 14.90
C GLN A 854 20.00 -12.42 13.86
N HIS A 855 19.40 -11.56 13.01
CA HIS A 855 18.52 -12.02 11.93
C HIS A 855 19.25 -12.92 10.94
N THR A 856 20.48 -12.57 10.58
CA THR A 856 21.30 -13.36 9.65
C THR A 856 21.68 -14.71 10.25
N GLU A 857 22.12 -14.74 11.51
CA GLU A 857 22.42 -15.98 12.24
C GLU A 857 21.20 -16.89 12.32
N ASN A 858 20.05 -16.34 12.72
CA ASN A 858 18.80 -17.10 12.78
C ASN A 858 18.42 -17.63 11.39
N THR A 859 18.54 -16.82 10.34
CA THR A 859 18.21 -17.27 8.97
C THR A 859 19.14 -18.40 8.53
N ILE A 860 20.44 -18.34 8.83
CA ILE A 860 21.38 -19.43 8.53
C ILE A 860 21.01 -20.71 9.29
N LEU A 861 20.55 -20.58 10.55
CA LEU A 861 20.13 -21.70 11.41
C LEU A 861 18.73 -22.25 11.11
N GLU A 862 17.85 -21.47 10.48
CA GLU A 862 16.44 -21.81 10.24
C GLU A 862 16.13 -22.10 8.76
N ASP A 863 16.63 -21.31 7.80
CA ASP A 863 16.39 -21.49 6.36
C ASP A 863 17.28 -22.63 5.79
N PRO A 864 16.69 -23.78 5.40
CA PRO A 864 17.45 -24.92 4.91
C PRO A 864 18.15 -24.68 3.58
N ASP A 865 17.64 -23.76 2.73
CA ASP A 865 18.27 -23.42 1.46
C ASP A 865 19.59 -22.68 1.70
N VAL A 866 19.54 -21.62 2.52
CA VAL A 866 20.74 -20.84 2.90
C VAL A 866 21.77 -21.71 3.61
N ARG A 867 21.33 -22.64 4.45
CA ARG A 867 22.22 -23.60 5.13
C ARG A 867 22.80 -24.62 4.16
N GLY A 868 22.00 -25.11 3.22
CA GLY A 868 22.45 -25.95 2.12
C GLY A 868 23.55 -25.28 1.32
N ASP A 869 23.33 -24.02 0.90
CA ASP A 869 24.30 -23.23 0.14
C ASP A 869 25.62 -23.03 0.91
N ILE A 870 25.56 -22.73 2.22
CA ILE A 870 26.75 -22.60 3.07
C ILE A 870 27.53 -23.92 3.15
N HIS A 871 26.82 -25.05 3.30
CA HIS A 871 27.45 -26.36 3.31
C HIS A 871 28.08 -26.71 1.96
N GLU A 872 27.37 -26.42 0.87
CA GLU A 872 27.85 -26.66 -0.49
C GLU A 872 29.10 -25.84 -0.79
N VAL A 873 29.11 -24.55 -0.44
CA VAL A 873 30.30 -23.69 -0.58
C VAL A 873 31.46 -24.25 0.23
N ALA A 874 31.27 -24.58 1.51
CA ALA A 874 32.36 -25.11 2.35
C ALA A 874 32.95 -26.41 1.78
N HIS A 875 32.11 -27.34 1.33
CA HIS A 875 32.59 -28.57 0.70
C HIS A 875 33.31 -28.32 -0.61
N LYS A 876 32.83 -27.37 -1.43
CA LYS A 876 33.47 -27.02 -2.70
C LYS A 876 34.82 -26.34 -2.51
N LEU A 877 34.94 -25.45 -1.53
CA LEU A 877 36.23 -24.82 -1.19
C LEU A 877 37.27 -25.88 -0.81
N VAL A 878 36.88 -26.89 -0.02
CA VAL A 878 37.76 -28.03 0.28
C VAL A 878 38.05 -28.85 -0.97
N ALA A 879 37.02 -29.16 -1.77
CA ALA A 879 37.17 -29.96 -2.99
C ALA A 879 38.08 -29.29 -4.03
N SER A 880 38.06 -27.95 -4.15
CA SER A 880 38.94 -27.21 -5.06
C SER A 880 40.42 -27.30 -4.69
N CYS A 881 40.76 -27.73 -3.47
CA CYS A 881 42.16 -28.00 -3.10
C CYS A 881 42.69 -29.34 -3.64
N PHE A 882 41.83 -30.19 -4.22
CA PHE A 882 42.20 -31.51 -4.74
C PHE A 882 42.06 -31.55 -6.26
N TYR A 883 43.05 -32.10 -6.94
CA TYR A 883 43.00 -32.35 -8.39
C TYR A 883 43.43 -33.78 -8.69
N PHE A 884 42.82 -34.37 -9.72
CA PHE A 884 43.13 -35.72 -10.14
C PHE A 884 44.25 -35.69 -11.18
N GLY A 885 45.42 -36.18 -10.82
CA GLY A 885 46.52 -36.41 -11.77
C GLY A 885 46.40 -37.79 -12.38
N GLU A 886 46.11 -37.88 -13.68
CA GLU A 886 46.09 -39.15 -14.40
C GLU A 886 47.51 -39.77 -14.42
N THR A 887 47.61 -41.06 -14.11
CA THR A 887 48.89 -41.80 -14.14
C THR A 887 49.11 -42.58 -15.44
N GLY A 888 48.19 -42.46 -16.39
CA GLY A 888 48.24 -43.08 -17.71
C GLY A 888 47.01 -42.70 -18.56
N PRO A 889 46.99 -43.05 -19.85
CA PRO A 889 45.86 -42.74 -20.74
C PRO A 889 44.60 -43.50 -20.33
N GLY A 890 43.44 -42.82 -20.33
CA GLY A 890 42.15 -43.45 -20.05
C GLY A 890 41.81 -44.59 -21.02
N ILE A 891 41.36 -45.72 -20.49
CA ILE A 891 40.97 -46.91 -21.26
C ILE A 891 39.45 -46.90 -21.43
N LEU A 892 38.96 -46.90 -22.67
CA LEU A 892 37.53 -47.03 -22.95
C LEU A 892 37.06 -48.46 -22.60
N ASP A 893 36.27 -48.61 -21.55
CA ASP A 893 35.58 -49.86 -21.24
C ASP A 893 34.40 -50.03 -22.20
N ARG A 894 34.62 -50.85 -23.23
CA ARG A 894 33.65 -51.10 -24.30
C ARG A 894 32.39 -51.82 -23.83
N ALA A 895 32.39 -52.46 -22.66
CA ALA A 895 31.23 -53.19 -22.15
C ALA A 895 30.18 -52.25 -21.54
N ILE A 896 30.61 -51.15 -20.93
CA ILE A 896 29.75 -50.17 -20.25
C ILE A 896 29.74 -48.79 -20.92
N GLY A 897 30.59 -48.58 -21.94
CA GLY A 897 30.65 -47.32 -22.69
C GLY A 897 31.26 -46.16 -21.91
N VAL A 898 32.10 -46.45 -20.91
CA VAL A 898 32.68 -45.44 -20.00
C VAL A 898 34.21 -45.50 -20.08
N TYR A 899 34.88 -44.34 -20.04
CA TYR A 899 36.33 -44.29 -19.91
C TYR A 899 36.74 -44.57 -18.46
N ARG A 900 37.67 -45.51 -18.28
CA ARG A 900 38.32 -45.82 -17.00
C ARG A 900 39.70 -45.17 -16.99
N CYS A 901 39.91 -44.22 -16.08
CA CYS A 901 41.22 -43.60 -15.85
C CYS A 901 41.73 -43.97 -14.45
N ASP A 902 43.03 -44.29 -14.38
CA ASP A 902 43.73 -44.54 -13.12
C ASP A 902 44.66 -43.35 -12.84
N GLY A 903 44.63 -42.84 -11.62
CA GLY A 903 45.35 -41.62 -11.26
C GLY A 903 45.50 -41.45 -9.75
N LYS A 904 46.23 -40.41 -9.37
CA LYS A 904 46.43 -40.02 -7.97
C LYS A 904 45.69 -38.72 -7.70
N THR A 905 44.93 -38.69 -6.61
CA THR A 905 44.42 -37.42 -6.09
C THR A 905 45.57 -36.66 -5.45
N MET A 906 45.95 -35.57 -6.09
CA MET A 906 46.93 -34.62 -5.59
C MET A 906 46.19 -33.52 -4.83
N TYR A 907 46.85 -32.90 -3.86
CA TYR A 907 46.29 -31.78 -3.12
C TYR A 907 47.28 -30.61 -3.11
N TYR A 908 46.74 -29.39 -3.15
CA TYR A 908 47.49 -28.17 -2.97
C TYR A 908 47.12 -27.57 -1.61
N PHE A 909 47.93 -27.84 -0.59
CA PHE A 909 47.87 -27.08 0.67
C PHE A 909 49.00 -26.06 0.64
N LEU A 910 48.65 -24.78 0.78
CA LEU A 910 49.61 -23.72 1.06
C LEU A 910 50.38 -24.11 2.34
N SER A 911 51.68 -24.32 2.21
CA SER A 911 52.62 -24.55 3.32
C SER A 911 52.70 -23.34 4.24
#